data_AF-A0A9W6TEJ5-F1
#
_entry.id   AF-A0A9W6TEJ5-F1
#
_cell.length_a   1.000
_cell.length_b   1.000
_cell.length_c   1.000
_cell.angle_alpha   90.00
_cell.angle_beta   90.00
_cell.angle_gamma   90.00
#
_symmetry.space_group_name_H-M   'P 1'
#
loop_
_entity.id
_entity.type
_entity.pdbx_description
1 polymer ?
#
loop_
_entity_poly.entity_id
_entity_poly.type
_entity_poly.pdbx_seq_one_letter_code
_entity_poly.pdbx_strand_id
1 'polypeptide(L)'
;MRILASVVLLAVASSPKIHALTNLKSDWDAYTSALVVPDVIDMTSGGHIDMQIGRASHNWTEDGAMSGDIYGYALKNATPTFPGPTIKVARGVPISVTWYNELPTPHLLDDYVETSIAIAESHCYPYCGVPTVVHVHGLESPAKYDGLPLRTIYNNQSQKFVYLNNQSASTKLYHDHANGLTRLNAWAGLMGIYVIQDADTETAINVDVETDIPIMIADRLVNETGALMYSDDNCQTGVTRWVPESYGSVNTVNGVVMPYVYIPLAQVRLRITNGANARHYNLTLPFASQCKLIAKDSGFVQQPEDVPTHLVIYPFERVELLCDFSSNVDGTTYEIVDTPTVATTTTYDSRIMQFRISDSINTQNMTVRTLPSTLVQRKDLKKLYQELGGKNRSIFLGEMDISTNCPTKSLIRYRGMEINSTTIKNTLDCTKGKVEKWHFQNPTDDPHPFHWHVVNAQCGASDDEVDTNSLKDVVVIPNAGSSRPSTAVTQICYVACTPDEFLVEGSERGATEYNFDTSEPYVAHCHILDHEENNMLSLFQLTDGDDDAPNDDGSTSATNEITTTVIVSAMGMSVLGAIATSLSVLVISVEKLMFLGNPRSLSVAFALSAGVMVFIAFADLWMEAVTFYRAAFTTGGSADPEAYETGATSANTGTCDNTCGGNAWLATMGAFLVGMACILPVEYIVHMTVEKKGSYWDERNEKEDDIPVASANTSPCVMESRREMNLLVTGSDEEAKLLAAARQQKEQYRRAGMMTGIAIAIHNFPEGLALFVSSLQGMETGIILSIGIILHNLPEGVAIAAPVYYATGSKLQAFKWTAISGIAQPLGAAVGWAAVSGGMSYALRAPLYAVVAGMLVCIAAKELLPGAYRFDPKGNFLSSSLLASQFTPKTQTSKLPNSFQLMRLNFVLAATIVAFVASWDSASAASDAIVVKLPNVMNSTDAYEIMGNNRRLLRTHKNTNTGKEEDIFQHRAGVRPYTSCYHLAES
;
A
#
# COMPACT_ATOMS: atom_id res chain seq x y z
N MET A 1 9.07 -53.04 10.38
CA MET A 1 9.34 -51.70 9.81
C MET A 1 9.35 -51.73 8.27
N ARG A 2 8.26 -52.18 7.61
CA ARG A 2 8.14 -52.22 6.13
C ARG A 2 6.70 -52.02 5.59
N ILE A 3 5.78 -51.50 6.43
CA ILE A 3 4.35 -51.38 6.08
C ILE A 3 3.85 -49.91 6.19
N LEU A 4 4.47 -49.05 7.00
CA LEU A 4 4.10 -47.62 7.07
C LEU A 4 4.64 -46.78 5.88
N ALA A 5 5.55 -47.31 5.06
CA ALA A 5 6.16 -46.57 3.95
C ALA A 5 5.24 -46.45 2.70
N SER A 6 4.11 -47.15 2.68
CA SER A 6 3.25 -47.29 1.48
C SER A 6 1.91 -46.55 1.58
N VAL A 7 1.64 -45.85 2.69
CA VAL A 7 0.36 -45.15 2.93
C VAL A 7 0.52 -43.62 2.91
N VAL A 8 1.74 -43.10 3.04
CA VAL A 8 2.04 -41.65 3.02
C VAL A 8 2.44 -41.16 1.61
N LEU A 9 2.58 -42.06 0.63
CA LEU A 9 2.97 -41.74 -0.75
C LEU A 9 1.80 -41.77 -1.76
N LEU A 10 0.56 -41.87 -1.27
CA LEU A 10 -0.65 -42.06 -2.09
C LEU A 10 -1.78 -41.06 -1.77
N ALA A 11 -1.44 -39.94 -1.12
CA ALA A 11 -2.35 -38.81 -0.84
C ALA A 11 -1.87 -37.47 -1.42
N VAL A 12 -0.71 -37.44 -2.09
CA VAL A 12 -0.48 -36.44 -3.16
C VAL A 12 -1.16 -37.01 -4.40
N ALA A 13 -2.49 -36.90 -4.45
CA ALA A 13 -3.20 -37.05 -5.69
C ALA A 13 -2.69 -35.95 -6.63
N SER A 14 -2.15 -36.35 -7.78
CA SER A 14 -1.82 -35.39 -8.83
C SER A 14 -3.13 -34.82 -9.37
N SER A 15 -3.53 -33.65 -8.89
CA SER A 15 -4.30 -32.73 -9.74
C SER A 15 -3.55 -32.67 -11.07
N PRO A 16 -4.22 -32.92 -12.22
CA PRO A 16 -3.59 -32.69 -13.50
C PRO A 16 -3.04 -31.27 -13.50
N LYS A 17 -1.84 -31.07 -14.07
CA LYS A 17 -1.57 -29.75 -14.61
C LYS A 17 -2.61 -29.56 -15.71
N ILE A 18 -3.59 -28.70 -15.45
CA ILE A 18 -4.40 -28.14 -16.52
C ILE A 18 -3.41 -27.46 -17.46
N HIS A 19 -3.59 -27.78 -18.72
CA HIS A 19 -2.89 -27.19 -19.83
C HIS A 19 -4.00 -26.68 -20.74
N ALA A 20 -4.60 -25.56 -20.36
CA ALA A 20 -5.81 -25.03 -20.98
C ALA A 20 -5.64 -24.85 -22.49
N LEU A 21 -4.41 -24.56 -22.92
CA LEU A 21 -4.01 -24.36 -24.31
C LEU A 21 -3.86 -25.68 -25.12
N THR A 22 -3.92 -26.87 -24.51
CA THR A 22 -3.59 -28.14 -25.18
C THR A 22 -4.77 -28.91 -25.78
N ASN A 23 -6.00 -28.60 -25.40
CA ASN A 23 -7.21 -29.22 -25.93
C ASN A 23 -8.25 -28.18 -26.42
N LEU A 24 -7.77 -26.99 -26.81
CA LEU A 24 -8.60 -25.96 -27.44
C LEU A 24 -9.13 -26.43 -28.78
N LYS A 25 -10.40 -26.14 -29.08
CA LYS A 25 -10.94 -26.31 -30.43
C LYS A 25 -10.35 -25.23 -31.34
N SER A 26 -9.73 -25.65 -32.43
CA SER A 26 -9.08 -24.75 -33.42
C SER A 26 -9.75 -24.78 -34.80
N ASP A 27 -10.56 -25.78 -35.10
CA ASP A 27 -11.20 -26.05 -36.39
C ASP A 27 -12.64 -25.51 -36.42
N TRP A 28 -12.79 -24.18 -36.46
CA TRP A 28 -14.09 -23.51 -36.43
C TRP A 28 -14.62 -23.19 -37.83
N ASP A 29 -15.82 -23.69 -38.14
CA ASP A 29 -16.57 -23.34 -39.34
C ASP A 29 -17.28 -21.99 -39.16
N ALA A 30 -16.54 -20.89 -39.35
CA ALA A 30 -17.07 -19.54 -39.28
C ALA A 30 -18.22 -19.30 -40.29
N TYR A 31 -19.09 -18.34 -39.96
CA TYR A 31 -20.21 -17.87 -40.79
C TYR A 31 -21.25 -18.95 -41.12
N THR A 32 -21.30 -20.03 -40.34
CA THR A 32 -22.32 -21.11 -40.40
C THR A 32 -23.56 -20.80 -39.58
N SER A 33 -23.41 -20.10 -38.46
CA SER A 33 -24.48 -19.77 -37.51
C SER A 33 -24.96 -18.32 -37.68
N ALA A 34 -26.25 -18.08 -37.57
CA ALA A 34 -26.83 -16.75 -37.56
C ALA A 34 -26.47 -15.96 -36.28
N LEU A 35 -26.39 -14.64 -36.39
CA LEU A 35 -26.21 -13.73 -35.26
C LEU A 35 -27.46 -13.75 -34.38
N VAL A 36 -27.30 -14.14 -33.12
CA VAL A 36 -28.32 -13.95 -32.09
C VAL A 36 -28.36 -12.46 -31.70
N VAL A 37 -29.56 -11.90 -31.57
CA VAL A 37 -29.79 -10.60 -30.94
C VAL A 37 -30.36 -10.85 -29.55
N PRO A 38 -29.72 -10.38 -28.45
CA PRO A 38 -30.23 -10.61 -27.10
C PRO A 38 -31.61 -9.97 -26.88
N ASP A 39 -32.51 -10.68 -26.20
CA ASP A 39 -33.88 -10.24 -25.91
C ASP A 39 -33.92 -8.80 -25.36
N VAL A 40 -34.80 -7.95 -25.91
CA VAL A 40 -34.91 -6.55 -25.49
C VAL A 40 -35.97 -6.41 -24.39
N ILE A 41 -35.53 -6.03 -23.19
CA ILE A 41 -36.40 -5.64 -22.08
C ILE A 41 -36.66 -4.14 -22.20
N ASP A 42 -37.79 -3.77 -22.81
CA ASP A 42 -38.19 -2.36 -22.93
C ASP A 42 -38.75 -1.82 -21.61
N MET A 43 -37.97 -0.93 -21.02
CA MET A 43 -38.22 -0.20 -19.77
C MET A 43 -38.32 1.31 -20.01
N THR A 44 -38.59 1.76 -21.26
CA THR A 44 -38.75 3.19 -21.61
C THR A 44 -39.91 3.87 -20.87
N SER A 45 -40.90 3.10 -20.41
CA SER A 45 -42.00 3.57 -19.56
C SER A 45 -41.68 3.58 -18.05
N GLY A 46 -40.44 3.22 -17.66
CA GLY A 46 -40.00 3.15 -16.27
C GLY A 46 -40.45 1.89 -15.54
N GLY A 47 -40.20 1.84 -14.22
CA GLY A 47 -40.77 0.81 -13.34
C GLY A 47 -39.73 -0.12 -12.69
N HIS A 48 -40.01 -1.43 -12.69
CA HIS A 48 -39.22 -2.41 -11.95
C HIS A 48 -39.14 -3.78 -12.65
N ILE A 49 -37.94 -4.37 -12.69
CA ILE A 49 -37.69 -5.74 -13.11
C ILE A 49 -36.90 -6.54 -12.05
N ASP A 50 -37.21 -7.84 -11.96
CA ASP A 50 -36.44 -8.84 -11.23
C ASP A 50 -35.53 -9.60 -12.22
N MET A 51 -34.22 -9.50 -12.04
CA MET A 51 -33.19 -10.12 -12.89
C MET A 51 -32.41 -11.16 -12.08
N GLN A 52 -32.19 -12.35 -12.63
CA GLN A 52 -31.37 -13.38 -11.99
C GLN A 52 -29.97 -13.45 -12.62
N ILE A 53 -29.00 -13.89 -11.82
CA ILE A 53 -27.64 -14.22 -12.19
C ILE A 53 -27.49 -15.73 -11.98
N GLY A 54 -27.21 -16.49 -13.04
CA GLY A 54 -27.31 -17.94 -12.99
C GLY A 54 -26.44 -18.67 -14.02
N ARG A 55 -26.28 -19.98 -13.83
CA ARG A 55 -25.56 -20.88 -14.75
C ARG A 55 -26.53 -21.51 -15.76
N ALA A 56 -26.13 -21.60 -17.02
CA ALA A 56 -26.91 -22.24 -18.08
C ALA A 56 -26.00 -22.95 -19.09
N SER A 57 -26.53 -23.95 -19.80
CA SER A 57 -25.90 -24.49 -20.99
C SER A 57 -26.14 -23.54 -22.16
N HIS A 58 -25.08 -23.21 -22.90
CA HIS A 58 -25.09 -22.29 -24.03
C HIS A 58 -24.51 -22.95 -25.28
N ASN A 59 -25.05 -22.59 -26.44
CA ASN A 59 -24.65 -23.13 -27.73
C ASN A 59 -23.71 -22.14 -28.42
N TRP A 60 -22.46 -22.54 -28.64
CA TRP A 60 -21.48 -21.75 -29.38
C TRP A 60 -21.78 -21.74 -30.90
N THR A 61 -22.49 -22.75 -31.39
CA THR A 61 -22.98 -22.89 -32.78
C THR A 61 -24.49 -23.11 -32.82
N GLU A 62 -25.17 -22.59 -33.85
CA GLU A 62 -26.64 -22.63 -33.99
C GLU A 62 -27.21 -24.06 -34.02
N ASP A 63 -26.44 -25.01 -34.56
CA ASP A 63 -26.80 -26.44 -34.61
C ASP A 63 -26.70 -27.16 -33.26
N GLY A 64 -26.13 -26.51 -32.23
CA GLY A 64 -25.89 -27.07 -30.91
C GLY A 64 -24.79 -28.15 -30.86
N ALA A 65 -24.06 -28.38 -31.95
CA ALA A 65 -22.98 -29.38 -31.99
C ALA A 65 -21.79 -29.02 -31.10
N MET A 66 -21.63 -27.73 -30.77
CA MET A 66 -20.65 -27.22 -29.82
C MET A 66 -21.36 -26.39 -28.75
N SER A 67 -21.39 -26.90 -27.51
CA SER A 67 -22.09 -26.28 -26.38
C SER A 67 -21.36 -26.52 -25.06
N GLY A 68 -21.57 -25.62 -24.09
CA GLY A 68 -20.97 -25.71 -22.77
C GLY A 68 -21.66 -24.81 -21.76
N ASP A 69 -21.34 -24.97 -20.48
CA ASP A 69 -21.90 -24.10 -19.44
C ASP A 69 -21.29 -22.69 -19.49
N ILE A 70 -22.14 -21.69 -19.27
CA ILE A 70 -21.81 -20.28 -19.04
C ILE A 70 -22.48 -19.78 -17.75
N TYR A 71 -22.07 -18.61 -17.28
CA TYR A 71 -22.89 -17.76 -16.45
C TYR A 71 -23.59 -16.72 -17.31
N GLY A 72 -24.82 -16.35 -16.97
CA GLY A 72 -25.56 -15.34 -17.70
C GLY A 72 -26.51 -14.55 -16.80
N TYR A 73 -27.08 -13.51 -17.40
CA TYR A 73 -28.20 -12.76 -16.83
C TYR A 73 -29.49 -13.17 -17.53
N ALA A 74 -30.62 -13.08 -16.83
CA ALA A 74 -31.95 -13.21 -17.42
C ALA A 74 -33.03 -12.56 -16.53
N LEU A 75 -34.25 -12.43 -17.04
CA LEU A 75 -35.42 -12.21 -16.19
C LEU A 75 -35.58 -13.38 -15.20
N LYS A 76 -36.10 -13.09 -14.01
CA LYS A 76 -36.27 -14.10 -12.96
C LYS A 76 -37.21 -15.24 -13.39
N ASN A 77 -36.79 -16.48 -13.14
CA ASN A 77 -37.36 -17.75 -13.60
C ASN A 77 -37.20 -18.06 -15.11
N ALA A 78 -36.44 -17.26 -15.88
CA ALA A 78 -36.06 -17.60 -17.26
C ALA A 78 -34.72 -18.37 -17.30
N THR A 79 -34.20 -18.66 -18.50
CA THR A 79 -32.87 -19.28 -18.66
C THR A 79 -31.81 -18.18 -18.79
N PRO A 80 -30.73 -18.17 -17.99
CA PRO A 80 -29.58 -17.27 -18.17
C PRO A 80 -29.00 -17.32 -19.59
N THR A 81 -28.63 -16.16 -20.16
CA THR A 81 -28.00 -16.07 -21.49
C THR A 81 -26.68 -15.29 -21.44
N PHE A 82 -25.79 -15.57 -22.39
CA PHE A 82 -24.61 -14.75 -22.70
C PHE A 82 -24.70 -14.27 -24.17
N PRO A 83 -24.72 -12.95 -24.42
CA PRO A 83 -24.93 -11.86 -23.47
C PRO A 83 -26.29 -11.95 -22.75
N GLY A 84 -26.39 -11.25 -21.63
CA GLY A 84 -27.68 -11.00 -20.97
C GLY A 84 -28.62 -10.15 -21.83
N PRO A 85 -29.94 -10.17 -21.56
CA PRO A 85 -30.93 -9.37 -22.27
C PRO A 85 -30.56 -7.89 -22.39
N THR A 86 -30.85 -7.26 -23.52
CA THR A 86 -30.64 -5.82 -23.73
C THR A 86 -31.66 -5.04 -22.92
N ILE A 87 -31.23 -4.29 -21.91
CA ILE A 87 -32.12 -3.43 -21.12
C ILE A 87 -32.21 -2.07 -21.83
N LYS A 88 -33.41 -1.70 -22.31
CA LYS A 88 -33.64 -0.43 -23.00
C LYS A 88 -34.44 0.52 -22.12
N VAL A 89 -33.94 1.72 -21.87
CA VAL A 89 -34.59 2.77 -21.06
C VAL A 89 -34.74 4.07 -21.84
N ALA A 90 -35.57 4.98 -21.34
CA ALA A 90 -35.64 6.35 -21.83
C ALA A 90 -34.85 7.29 -20.90
N ARG A 91 -34.24 8.33 -21.48
CA ARG A 91 -33.57 9.42 -20.75
C ARG A 91 -34.54 10.08 -19.76
N GLY A 92 -34.06 10.34 -18.55
CA GLY A 92 -34.83 10.93 -17.45
C GLY A 92 -35.91 10.02 -16.83
N VAL A 93 -36.07 8.79 -17.32
CA VAL A 93 -37.08 7.84 -16.81
C VAL A 93 -36.41 6.85 -15.85
N PRO A 94 -36.66 6.93 -14.53
CA PRO A 94 -35.99 6.07 -13.56
C PRO A 94 -36.55 4.64 -13.59
N ILE A 95 -35.65 3.66 -13.45
CA ILE A 95 -35.99 2.25 -13.29
C ILE A 95 -35.38 1.69 -12.01
N SER A 96 -35.88 0.53 -11.57
CA SER A 96 -35.23 -0.24 -10.51
C SER A 96 -35.08 -1.71 -10.88
N VAL A 97 -33.88 -2.25 -10.69
CA VAL A 97 -33.56 -3.66 -10.96
C VAL A 97 -33.28 -4.34 -9.63
N THR A 98 -33.79 -5.56 -9.44
CA THR A 98 -33.34 -6.41 -8.33
C THR A 98 -32.61 -7.60 -8.91
N TRP A 99 -31.31 -7.65 -8.66
CA TRP A 99 -30.40 -8.70 -9.10
C TRP A 99 -30.40 -9.81 -8.04
N TYR A 100 -30.75 -11.04 -8.41
CA TYR A 100 -30.72 -12.22 -7.54
C TYR A 100 -29.56 -13.12 -7.94
N ASN A 101 -28.64 -13.43 -7.02
CA ASN A 101 -27.55 -14.35 -7.27
C ASN A 101 -27.99 -15.79 -6.95
N GLU A 102 -28.07 -16.63 -7.98
CA GLU A 102 -28.40 -18.06 -7.87
C GLU A 102 -27.22 -18.96 -8.26
N LEU A 103 -25.99 -18.43 -8.28
CA LEU A 103 -24.78 -19.17 -8.71
C LEU A 103 -24.30 -20.16 -7.62
N PRO A 104 -24.28 -21.48 -7.90
CA PRO A 104 -23.74 -22.49 -6.99
C PRO A 104 -22.20 -22.45 -6.95
N THR A 105 -21.62 -23.14 -5.97
CA THR A 105 -20.21 -23.53 -5.99
C THR A 105 -20.05 -25.00 -6.46
N PRO A 106 -18.89 -25.38 -7.03
CA PRO A 106 -17.72 -24.54 -7.33
C PRO A 106 -17.98 -23.58 -8.51
N HIS A 107 -17.11 -22.59 -8.67
CA HIS A 107 -17.10 -21.69 -9.82
C HIS A 107 -16.91 -22.48 -11.12
N LEU A 108 -17.48 -22.00 -12.24
CA LEU A 108 -17.31 -22.59 -13.57
C LEU A 108 -15.83 -22.73 -13.97
N LEU A 109 -14.99 -21.80 -13.51
CA LEU A 109 -13.56 -21.67 -13.75
C LEU A 109 -12.76 -21.80 -12.43
N ASP A 110 -13.21 -22.63 -11.47
CA ASP A 110 -12.62 -22.79 -10.12
C ASP A 110 -11.11 -23.10 -10.11
N ASP A 111 -10.62 -23.81 -11.13
CA ASP A 111 -9.20 -24.11 -11.32
C ASP A 111 -8.32 -22.86 -11.56
N TYR A 112 -8.92 -21.75 -11.99
CA TYR A 112 -8.27 -20.47 -12.29
C TYR A 112 -8.55 -19.40 -11.22
N VAL A 113 -9.36 -19.71 -10.20
CA VAL A 113 -9.61 -18.81 -9.06
C VAL A 113 -8.34 -18.68 -8.23
N GLU A 114 -7.71 -17.51 -8.28
CA GLU A 114 -6.60 -17.16 -7.40
C GLU A 114 -7.12 -16.66 -6.05
N THR A 115 -7.10 -17.53 -5.05
CA THR A 115 -7.55 -17.22 -3.68
C THR A 115 -6.73 -16.13 -2.99
N SER A 116 -5.50 -15.83 -3.43
CA SER A 116 -4.69 -14.76 -2.82
C SER A 116 -5.13 -13.34 -3.20
N ILE A 117 -5.93 -13.17 -4.26
CA ILE A 117 -6.51 -11.87 -4.65
C ILE A 117 -8.01 -11.75 -4.32
N ALA A 118 -8.66 -12.84 -3.91
CA ALA A 118 -10.03 -12.82 -3.37
C ALA A 118 -10.06 -12.19 -1.97
N ILE A 119 -10.16 -10.86 -1.92
CA ILE A 119 -10.15 -10.06 -0.68
C ILE A 119 -11.56 -9.58 -0.27
N ALA A 120 -11.66 -8.97 0.91
CA ALA A 120 -12.88 -8.38 1.47
C ALA A 120 -14.09 -9.35 1.39
N GLU A 121 -15.20 -8.92 0.78
CA GLU A 121 -16.42 -9.70 0.64
C GLU A 121 -16.18 -11.03 -0.11
N SER A 122 -15.41 -11.03 -1.18
CA SER A 122 -15.16 -12.24 -1.98
C SER A 122 -14.32 -13.31 -1.28
N HIS A 123 -13.62 -12.98 -0.19
CA HIS A 123 -12.85 -13.93 0.62
C HIS A 123 -13.73 -15.04 1.27
N CYS A 124 -15.06 -14.91 1.24
CA CYS A 124 -15.94 -16.00 1.67
C CYS A 124 -16.03 -17.17 0.67
N TYR A 125 -15.55 -17.02 -0.57
CA TYR A 125 -15.52 -18.10 -1.57
C TYR A 125 -14.62 -19.26 -1.09
N PRO A 126 -15.00 -20.55 -1.27
CA PRO A 126 -16.21 -21.08 -1.91
C PRO A 126 -17.39 -21.34 -0.94
N TYR A 127 -17.32 -20.86 0.30
CA TYR A 127 -18.30 -21.19 1.35
C TYR A 127 -19.64 -20.45 1.23
N CYS A 128 -19.67 -19.32 0.52
CA CYS A 128 -20.85 -18.46 0.34
C CYS A 128 -21.58 -18.63 -1.02
N GLY A 129 -21.13 -19.55 -1.88
CA GLY A 129 -21.45 -19.51 -3.30
C GLY A 129 -20.42 -18.68 -4.07
N VAL A 130 -20.72 -18.31 -5.32
CA VAL A 130 -19.91 -17.37 -6.11
C VAL A 130 -20.36 -15.94 -5.80
N PRO A 131 -19.50 -15.05 -5.27
CA PRO A 131 -19.79 -13.62 -5.14
C PRO A 131 -20.03 -12.95 -6.49
N THR A 132 -21.01 -12.05 -6.55
CA THR A 132 -21.33 -11.24 -7.74
C THR A 132 -21.75 -9.83 -7.36
N VAL A 133 -21.51 -8.83 -8.21
CA VAL A 133 -22.13 -7.50 -8.14
C VAL A 133 -22.25 -6.90 -9.54
N VAL A 134 -23.39 -6.32 -9.90
CA VAL A 134 -23.62 -5.82 -11.26
C VAL A 134 -23.30 -4.33 -11.37
N HIS A 135 -22.18 -3.99 -11.99
CA HIS A 135 -21.93 -2.63 -12.45
C HIS A 135 -22.68 -2.38 -13.76
N VAL A 136 -23.22 -1.17 -13.94
CA VAL A 136 -23.69 -0.70 -15.25
C VAL A 136 -22.74 0.39 -15.72
N HIS A 137 -21.80 -0.06 -16.55
CA HIS A 137 -20.69 0.70 -17.12
C HIS A 137 -21.15 2.05 -17.65
N GLY A 138 -20.63 3.13 -17.07
CA GLY A 138 -20.86 4.49 -17.55
C GLY A 138 -22.19 5.14 -17.17
N LEU A 139 -22.92 4.64 -16.17
CA LEU A 139 -24.10 5.36 -15.65
C LEU A 139 -23.73 6.54 -14.73
N GLU A 140 -24.53 7.61 -14.80
CA GLU A 140 -24.72 8.49 -13.64
C GLU A 140 -25.57 7.76 -12.61
N SER A 141 -24.93 7.04 -11.68
CA SER A 141 -25.59 6.28 -10.62
C SER A 141 -25.06 6.69 -9.23
N PRO A 142 -25.87 6.60 -8.15
CA PRO A 142 -25.35 6.77 -6.80
C PRO A 142 -24.52 5.53 -6.41
N ALA A 143 -23.33 5.71 -5.84
CA ALA A 143 -22.36 4.65 -5.48
C ALA A 143 -22.96 3.34 -4.90
N LYS A 144 -23.98 3.44 -4.03
CA LYS A 144 -24.73 2.29 -3.48
C LYS A 144 -25.51 1.43 -4.48
N TYR A 145 -25.73 1.91 -5.71
CA TYR A 145 -26.38 1.23 -6.83
C TYR A 145 -25.44 1.05 -8.02
N ASP A 146 -24.19 1.48 -7.87
CA ASP A 146 -23.18 1.54 -8.92
C ASP A 146 -22.48 0.20 -9.12
N GLY A 147 -22.69 -0.76 -8.22
CA GLY A 147 -22.08 -2.09 -8.30
C GLY A 147 -20.63 -2.14 -7.84
N LEU A 148 -20.26 -1.34 -6.82
CA LEU A 148 -18.90 -1.30 -6.28
C LEU A 148 -18.37 -2.70 -5.90
N PRO A 149 -17.10 -3.05 -6.22
CA PRO A 149 -16.52 -4.36 -5.91
C PRO A 149 -16.53 -4.79 -4.44
N LEU A 150 -16.71 -3.85 -3.50
CA LEU A 150 -16.82 -4.09 -2.06
C LEU A 150 -18.27 -4.26 -1.57
N ARG A 151 -19.25 -4.48 -2.46
CA ARG A 151 -20.68 -4.61 -2.15
C ARG A 151 -21.34 -5.79 -2.85
N THR A 152 -20.63 -6.93 -2.94
CA THR A 152 -21.12 -8.16 -3.57
C THR A 152 -22.25 -8.84 -2.81
N ILE A 153 -23.05 -9.60 -3.56
CA ILE A 153 -24.09 -10.49 -3.05
C ILE A 153 -23.71 -11.95 -3.28
N TYR A 154 -24.10 -12.79 -2.34
CA TYR A 154 -23.80 -14.23 -2.30
C TYR A 154 -24.97 -15.08 -2.80
N ASN A 155 -24.79 -16.40 -2.92
CA ASN A 155 -25.83 -17.28 -3.46
C ASN A 155 -27.10 -17.27 -2.57
N ASN A 156 -28.27 -17.18 -3.21
CA ASN A 156 -29.61 -16.94 -2.63
C ASN A 156 -29.79 -15.55 -1.99
N GLN A 157 -28.92 -14.58 -2.30
CA GLN A 157 -29.10 -13.17 -1.93
C GLN A 157 -29.52 -12.32 -3.13
N SER A 158 -29.94 -11.08 -2.85
CA SER A 158 -30.37 -10.14 -3.88
C SER A 158 -30.14 -8.69 -3.51
N GLN A 159 -29.82 -7.86 -4.50
CA GLN A 159 -29.56 -6.44 -4.34
C GLN A 159 -30.50 -5.62 -5.23
N LYS A 160 -31.14 -4.58 -4.65
CA LYS A 160 -32.01 -3.68 -5.41
C LYS A 160 -31.30 -2.37 -5.74
N PHE A 161 -31.06 -2.15 -7.02
CA PHE A 161 -30.46 -0.93 -7.57
C PHE A 161 -31.53 -0.05 -8.23
N VAL A 162 -31.26 1.25 -8.32
CA VAL A 162 -32.15 2.25 -8.93
C VAL A 162 -31.33 3.13 -9.85
N TYR A 163 -31.65 3.14 -11.13
CA TYR A 163 -30.95 3.91 -12.15
C TYR A 163 -31.84 5.07 -12.57
N LEU A 164 -31.31 6.30 -12.53
CA LEU A 164 -32.08 7.52 -12.84
C LEU A 164 -32.11 7.84 -14.34
N ASN A 165 -31.11 7.35 -15.10
CA ASN A 165 -30.99 7.52 -16.56
C ASN A 165 -30.97 8.98 -17.01
N ASN A 166 -30.43 9.90 -16.20
CA ASN A 166 -30.52 11.35 -16.43
C ASN A 166 -29.36 11.94 -17.27
N GLN A 167 -28.43 11.11 -17.74
CA GLN A 167 -27.38 11.48 -18.69
C GLN A 167 -27.83 11.33 -20.17
N SER A 168 -26.95 11.65 -21.11
CA SER A 168 -27.24 11.57 -22.55
C SER A 168 -27.52 10.15 -23.05
N ALA A 169 -28.32 10.06 -24.12
CA ALA A 169 -28.56 8.81 -24.85
C ALA A 169 -27.25 8.20 -25.35
N SER A 170 -27.07 6.91 -25.07
CA SER A 170 -25.79 6.21 -25.21
C SER A 170 -25.95 4.69 -25.10
N THR A 171 -25.03 3.95 -25.73
CA THR A 171 -24.85 2.51 -25.52
C THR A 171 -23.89 2.25 -24.36
N LYS A 172 -24.43 1.69 -23.28
CA LYS A 172 -23.73 1.28 -22.06
C LYS A 172 -23.71 -0.24 -21.96
N LEU A 173 -22.91 -0.76 -21.03
CA LEU A 173 -22.81 -2.20 -20.73
C LEU A 173 -23.24 -2.44 -19.29
N TYR A 174 -23.72 -3.63 -18.97
CA TYR A 174 -23.79 -4.10 -17.58
C TYR A 174 -23.03 -5.40 -17.43
N HIS A 175 -22.22 -5.52 -16.39
CA HIS A 175 -21.33 -6.66 -16.18
C HIS A 175 -21.10 -6.93 -14.70
N ASP A 176 -20.55 -8.11 -14.38
CA ASP A 176 -20.10 -8.37 -13.00
C ASP A 176 -18.83 -7.58 -12.67
N HIS A 177 -18.71 -7.13 -11.43
CA HIS A 177 -17.60 -6.33 -10.88
C HIS A 177 -17.15 -6.87 -9.51
N ALA A 178 -17.22 -8.19 -9.29
CA ALA A 178 -16.93 -8.80 -7.99
C ALA A 178 -15.42 -8.93 -7.71
N ASN A 179 -14.92 -8.19 -6.72
CA ASN A 179 -13.50 -8.12 -6.36
C ASN A 179 -12.81 -9.51 -6.27
N GLY A 180 -11.71 -9.70 -7.00
CA GLY A 180 -10.95 -10.94 -7.06
C GLY A 180 -11.56 -12.02 -7.98
N LEU A 181 -12.74 -11.75 -8.55
CA LEU A 181 -13.45 -12.62 -9.51
C LEU A 181 -13.94 -11.92 -10.79
N THR A 182 -13.91 -10.58 -10.94
CA THR A 182 -14.45 -9.83 -12.10
C THR A 182 -14.03 -10.47 -13.43
N ARG A 183 -12.73 -10.70 -13.64
CA ARG A 183 -12.18 -11.29 -14.87
C ARG A 183 -12.76 -12.67 -15.18
N LEU A 184 -13.06 -13.49 -14.17
CA LEU A 184 -13.59 -14.85 -14.33
C LEU A 184 -15.11 -14.85 -14.47
N ASN A 185 -15.81 -13.98 -13.74
CA ASN A 185 -17.27 -13.83 -13.80
C ASN A 185 -17.71 -13.22 -15.14
N ALA A 186 -17.02 -12.18 -15.63
CA ALA A 186 -17.26 -11.58 -16.93
C ALA A 186 -16.95 -12.56 -18.08
N TRP A 187 -15.78 -13.23 -18.04
CA TRP A 187 -15.41 -14.23 -19.04
C TRP A 187 -16.39 -15.42 -19.08
N ALA A 188 -16.87 -15.87 -17.91
CA ALA A 188 -17.92 -16.88 -17.80
C ALA A 188 -19.25 -16.47 -18.47
N GLY A 189 -19.47 -15.18 -18.73
CA GLY A 189 -20.59 -14.67 -19.51
C GLY A 189 -21.46 -13.61 -18.81
N LEU A 190 -21.06 -13.14 -17.62
CA LEU A 190 -21.80 -12.08 -16.89
C LEU A 190 -21.58 -10.69 -17.49
N MET A 191 -22.12 -10.47 -18.69
CA MET A 191 -22.24 -9.16 -19.34
C MET A 191 -23.49 -9.08 -20.24
N GLY A 192 -24.00 -7.87 -20.44
CA GLY A 192 -25.12 -7.53 -21.31
C GLY A 192 -25.12 -6.05 -21.70
N ILE A 193 -26.07 -5.63 -22.55
CA ILE A 193 -26.12 -4.26 -23.10
C ILE A 193 -27.23 -3.45 -22.41
N TYR A 194 -26.95 -2.18 -22.13
CA TYR A 194 -27.90 -1.21 -21.56
C TYR A 194 -28.00 0.01 -22.49
N VAL A 195 -29.16 0.28 -23.06
CA VAL A 195 -29.36 1.37 -24.03
C VAL A 195 -30.22 2.47 -23.42
N ILE A 196 -29.67 3.68 -23.32
CA ILE A 196 -30.43 4.88 -23.00
C ILE A 196 -30.88 5.53 -24.31
N GLN A 197 -32.19 5.53 -24.56
CA GLN A 197 -32.80 6.21 -25.70
C GLN A 197 -33.28 7.62 -25.32
N ASP A 198 -33.02 8.58 -26.19
CA ASP A 198 -33.68 9.89 -26.21
C ASP A 198 -34.33 10.02 -27.59
N ALA A 199 -35.60 9.63 -27.69
CA ALA A 199 -36.29 9.53 -28.97
C ALA A 199 -36.46 10.88 -29.67
N ASP A 200 -36.62 11.98 -28.92
CA ASP A 200 -36.74 13.32 -29.48
C ASP A 200 -35.41 13.78 -30.08
N THR A 201 -34.30 13.58 -29.36
CA THR A 201 -32.95 13.88 -29.87
C THR A 201 -32.59 12.97 -31.06
N GLU A 202 -32.84 11.66 -30.98
CA GLU A 202 -32.54 10.70 -32.06
C GLU A 202 -33.30 11.03 -33.35
N THR A 203 -34.57 11.43 -33.24
CA THR A 203 -35.38 11.92 -34.37
C THR A 203 -34.84 13.24 -34.91
N ALA A 204 -34.48 14.18 -34.04
CA ALA A 204 -33.99 15.51 -34.45
C ALA A 204 -32.66 15.46 -35.22
N ILE A 205 -31.83 14.43 -34.99
CA ILE A 205 -30.55 14.21 -35.68
C ILE A 205 -30.59 13.11 -36.75
N ASN A 206 -31.76 12.55 -37.05
CA ASN A 206 -32.01 11.52 -38.07
C ASN A 206 -31.25 10.18 -37.86
N VAL A 207 -31.10 9.70 -36.62
CA VAL A 207 -30.43 8.41 -36.30
C VAL A 207 -31.39 7.32 -35.79
N ASP A 208 -32.68 7.62 -35.78
CA ASP A 208 -33.82 6.76 -35.42
C ASP A 208 -34.24 5.83 -36.60
N VAL A 209 -33.27 5.17 -37.22
CA VAL A 209 -33.46 4.27 -38.37
C VAL A 209 -34.11 2.93 -37.99
N GLU A 210 -34.73 2.27 -38.98
CA GLU A 210 -35.57 1.08 -38.77
C GLU A 210 -34.78 -0.18 -38.38
N THR A 211 -33.45 -0.18 -38.57
CA THR A 211 -32.56 -1.31 -38.26
C THR A 211 -31.43 -0.83 -37.34
N ASP A 212 -31.47 -1.27 -36.08
CA ASP A 212 -30.48 -0.94 -35.04
C ASP A 212 -29.98 -2.26 -34.43
N ILE A 213 -28.70 -2.58 -34.66
CA ILE A 213 -28.11 -3.89 -34.35
C ILE A 213 -27.10 -3.77 -33.21
N PRO A 214 -27.37 -4.35 -32.03
CA PRO A 214 -26.37 -4.49 -30.97
C PRO A 214 -25.35 -5.57 -31.32
N ILE A 215 -24.07 -5.23 -31.19
CA ILE A 215 -22.92 -6.07 -31.51
C ILE A 215 -21.97 -6.06 -30.30
N MET A 216 -21.98 -7.12 -29.51
CA MET A 216 -20.99 -7.38 -28.46
C MET A 216 -19.97 -8.40 -28.97
N ILE A 217 -18.74 -7.94 -29.18
CA ILE A 217 -17.61 -8.77 -29.63
C ILE A 217 -16.81 -9.20 -28.40
N ALA A 218 -16.54 -10.49 -28.25
CA ALA A 218 -15.79 -11.04 -27.12
C ALA A 218 -15.05 -12.32 -27.52
N ASP A 219 -13.78 -12.46 -27.13
CA ASP A 219 -12.96 -13.63 -27.42
C ASP A 219 -13.00 -14.63 -26.25
N ARG A 220 -12.92 -15.92 -26.55
CA ARG A 220 -12.97 -16.99 -25.54
C ARG A 220 -12.00 -18.12 -25.86
N LEU A 221 -11.71 -18.94 -24.85
CA LEU A 221 -11.02 -20.22 -24.98
C LEU A 221 -12.06 -21.32 -24.74
N VAL A 222 -12.27 -22.18 -25.75
CA VAL A 222 -13.26 -23.27 -25.69
C VAL A 222 -12.58 -24.56 -26.13
N ASN A 223 -12.75 -25.63 -25.36
CA ASN A 223 -12.09 -26.90 -25.63
C ASN A 223 -12.88 -27.79 -26.62
N GLU A 224 -12.28 -28.91 -27.05
CA GLU A 224 -12.90 -29.88 -27.98
C GLU A 224 -14.27 -30.43 -27.53
N THR A 225 -14.62 -30.32 -26.24
CA THR A 225 -15.92 -30.74 -25.68
C THR A 225 -16.95 -29.62 -25.57
N GLY A 226 -16.58 -28.38 -25.95
CA GLY A 226 -17.43 -27.19 -25.85
C GLY A 226 -17.42 -26.50 -24.48
N ALA A 227 -16.73 -27.06 -23.49
CA ALA A 227 -16.57 -26.41 -22.19
C ALA A 227 -15.63 -25.20 -22.27
N LEU A 228 -15.99 -24.14 -21.54
CA LEU A 228 -15.23 -22.89 -21.44
C LEU A 228 -13.95 -23.09 -20.61
N MET A 229 -12.85 -22.52 -21.08
CA MET A 229 -11.54 -22.50 -20.45
C MET A 229 -11.12 -21.06 -20.15
N TYR A 230 -10.13 -20.86 -19.28
CA TYR A 230 -9.43 -19.58 -19.09
C TYR A 230 -7.94 -19.72 -19.44
N SER A 231 -7.22 -18.60 -19.57
CA SER A 231 -5.77 -18.62 -19.80
C SER A 231 -5.02 -19.22 -18.60
N ASP A 232 -4.05 -20.10 -18.88
CA ASP A 232 -3.06 -20.58 -17.92
C ASP A 232 -1.61 -20.22 -18.33
N ASP A 233 -1.45 -19.27 -19.26
CA ASP A 233 -0.15 -18.82 -19.79
C ASP A 233 0.56 -17.83 -18.83
N ASN A 234 0.65 -18.19 -17.55
CA ASN A 234 1.36 -17.39 -16.56
C ASN A 234 2.88 -17.59 -16.71
N CYS A 235 3.60 -16.50 -16.99
CA CYS A 235 5.07 -16.54 -17.03
C CYS A 235 5.72 -16.83 -15.65
N GLN A 236 4.93 -16.83 -14.56
CA GLN A 236 5.32 -17.20 -13.20
C GLN A 236 4.92 -18.64 -12.81
N THR A 237 5.17 -19.60 -13.71
CA THR A 237 4.66 -20.99 -13.66
C THR A 237 4.64 -21.63 -12.25
N GLY A 238 3.44 -21.75 -11.69
CA GLY A 238 3.18 -22.45 -10.43
C GLY A 238 3.38 -21.66 -9.14
N VAL A 239 3.53 -20.33 -9.22
CA VAL A 239 3.51 -19.42 -8.05
C VAL A 239 2.13 -18.77 -7.84
N THR A 240 1.44 -18.47 -8.94
CA THR A 240 0.11 -17.84 -8.98
C THR A 240 -0.75 -18.51 -10.06
N ARG A 241 -2.08 -18.46 -9.90
CA ARG A 241 -3.08 -18.80 -10.95
C ARG A 241 -3.46 -17.61 -11.83
N TRP A 242 -3.14 -16.39 -11.40
CA TRP A 242 -3.41 -15.16 -12.17
C TRP A 242 -2.43 -15.02 -13.35
N VAL A 243 -2.93 -14.49 -14.46
CA VAL A 243 -2.17 -14.09 -15.65
C VAL A 243 -2.28 -12.57 -15.81
N PRO A 244 -1.26 -11.87 -16.35
CA PRO A 244 -1.37 -10.43 -16.63
C PRO A 244 -2.51 -10.11 -17.63
N GLU A 245 -2.65 -10.90 -18.69
CA GLU A 245 -3.76 -10.80 -19.65
C GLU A 245 -4.33 -12.18 -20.04
N SER A 246 -5.65 -12.28 -20.23
CA SER A 246 -6.30 -13.43 -20.84
C SER A 246 -6.81 -13.13 -22.26
N TYR A 247 -6.25 -13.82 -23.25
CA TYR A 247 -6.66 -13.75 -24.66
C TYR A 247 -7.34 -15.05 -25.12
N GLY A 248 -8.45 -14.91 -25.84
CA GLY A 248 -9.17 -16.01 -26.47
C GLY A 248 -8.58 -16.44 -27.81
N SER A 249 -8.83 -17.71 -28.17
CA SER A 249 -8.41 -18.32 -29.44
C SER A 249 -9.49 -18.23 -30.52
N VAL A 250 -10.74 -17.98 -30.14
CA VAL A 250 -11.90 -17.86 -31.04
C VAL A 250 -12.78 -16.67 -30.64
N ASN A 251 -13.34 -15.99 -31.63
CA ASN A 251 -14.21 -14.83 -31.43
C ASN A 251 -15.69 -15.24 -31.38
N THR A 252 -16.41 -14.62 -30.45
CA THR A 252 -17.87 -14.64 -30.39
C THR A 252 -18.43 -13.24 -30.68
N VAL A 253 -19.58 -13.19 -31.34
CA VAL A 253 -20.40 -11.98 -31.46
C VAL A 253 -21.80 -12.29 -30.96
N ASN A 254 -22.26 -11.56 -29.96
CA ASN A 254 -23.47 -11.86 -29.19
C ASN A 254 -23.52 -13.34 -28.74
N GLY A 255 -22.37 -13.86 -28.26
CA GLY A 255 -22.24 -15.21 -27.67
C GLY A 255 -22.12 -16.36 -28.68
N VAL A 256 -22.45 -16.15 -29.96
CA VAL A 256 -22.29 -17.14 -31.03
C VAL A 256 -20.89 -17.03 -31.64
N VAL A 257 -20.25 -18.14 -31.98
CA VAL A 257 -18.94 -18.15 -32.64
C VAL A 257 -19.06 -17.66 -34.08
N MET A 258 -18.29 -16.61 -34.38
CA MET A 258 -18.08 -16.04 -35.73
C MET A 258 -19.31 -16.04 -36.66
N PRO A 259 -20.43 -15.42 -36.26
CA PRO A 259 -21.72 -15.59 -36.93
C PRO A 259 -21.84 -14.81 -38.24
N TYR A 260 -22.95 -15.02 -38.96
CA TYR A 260 -23.39 -14.14 -40.03
C TYR A 260 -24.67 -13.37 -39.67
N VAL A 261 -24.88 -12.20 -40.28
CA VAL A 261 -26.11 -11.41 -40.13
C VAL A 261 -26.61 -10.92 -41.49
N TYR A 262 -27.93 -10.93 -41.68
CA TYR A 262 -28.54 -10.33 -42.87
C TYR A 262 -28.75 -8.82 -42.67
N ILE A 263 -28.37 -8.04 -43.68
CA ILE A 263 -28.37 -6.57 -43.67
C ILE A 263 -29.25 -6.06 -44.83
N PRO A 264 -30.23 -5.17 -44.59
CA PRO A 264 -31.08 -4.61 -45.66
C PRO A 264 -30.29 -3.71 -46.61
N LEU A 265 -30.82 -3.44 -47.81
CA LEU A 265 -30.32 -2.38 -48.70
C LEU A 265 -30.86 -1.01 -48.22
N ALA A 266 -30.51 -0.64 -47.00
CA ALA A 266 -31.01 0.52 -46.29
C ALA A 266 -29.95 1.12 -45.37
N GLN A 267 -30.32 2.17 -44.63
CA GLN A 267 -29.51 2.64 -43.52
C GLN A 267 -29.68 1.74 -42.29
N VAL A 268 -28.55 1.44 -41.65
CA VAL A 268 -28.45 0.55 -40.48
C VAL A 268 -27.55 1.19 -39.43
N ARG A 269 -28.02 1.21 -38.19
CA ARG A 269 -27.24 1.59 -37.01
C ARG A 269 -26.60 0.35 -36.41
N LEU A 270 -25.31 0.43 -36.11
CA LEU A 270 -24.51 -0.65 -35.54
C LEU A 270 -23.94 -0.17 -34.22
N ARG A 271 -24.34 -0.79 -33.10
CA ARG A 271 -23.85 -0.48 -31.75
C ARG A 271 -22.76 -1.49 -31.39
N ILE A 272 -21.52 -1.18 -31.74
CA ILE A 272 -20.36 -2.06 -31.56
C ILE A 272 -19.77 -1.83 -30.17
N THR A 273 -19.59 -2.91 -29.41
CA THR A 273 -19.13 -2.92 -28.03
C THR A 273 -18.10 -4.04 -27.84
N ASN A 274 -17.03 -3.79 -27.07
CA ASN A 274 -16.01 -4.78 -26.79
C ASN A 274 -16.20 -5.38 -25.37
N GLY A 275 -16.48 -6.69 -25.31
CA GLY A 275 -16.62 -7.49 -24.09
C GLY A 275 -15.51 -8.54 -23.91
N ALA A 276 -14.33 -8.31 -24.49
CA ALA A 276 -13.11 -9.05 -24.18
C ALA A 276 -12.53 -8.63 -22.82
N ASN A 277 -11.81 -9.54 -22.15
CA ASN A 277 -11.11 -9.23 -20.90
C ASN A 277 -9.90 -8.31 -21.11
N ALA A 278 -9.13 -8.54 -22.19
CA ALA A 278 -7.89 -7.83 -22.48
C ALA A 278 -7.68 -7.47 -23.96
N ARG A 279 -8.35 -8.19 -24.88
CA ARG A 279 -8.20 -7.96 -26.33
C ARG A 279 -8.79 -6.62 -26.75
N HIS A 280 -7.94 -5.72 -27.23
CA HIS A 280 -8.38 -4.66 -28.13
C HIS A 280 -8.43 -5.22 -29.56
N TYR A 281 -9.55 -5.00 -30.26
CA TYR A 281 -9.70 -5.46 -31.64
C TYR A 281 -9.23 -4.38 -32.61
N ASN A 282 -8.60 -4.79 -33.70
CA ASN A 282 -8.27 -3.95 -34.85
C ASN A 282 -9.12 -4.39 -36.05
N LEU A 283 -10.39 -3.98 -36.02
CA LEU A 283 -11.44 -4.45 -36.93
C LEU A 283 -11.22 -3.87 -38.33
N THR A 284 -10.94 -4.75 -39.30
CA THR A 284 -11.01 -4.41 -40.71
C THR A 284 -12.47 -4.35 -41.14
N LEU A 285 -12.92 -3.20 -41.63
CA LEU A 285 -14.30 -2.92 -42.03
C LEU A 285 -14.35 -2.65 -43.55
N PRO A 286 -14.64 -3.65 -44.40
CA PRO A 286 -14.65 -3.49 -45.87
C PRO A 286 -15.67 -2.47 -46.39
N PHE A 287 -16.66 -2.12 -45.57
CA PHE A 287 -17.74 -1.18 -45.86
C PHE A 287 -17.58 0.17 -45.15
N ALA A 288 -16.44 0.46 -44.51
CA ALA A 288 -16.22 1.69 -43.71
C ALA A 288 -16.58 3.00 -44.46
N SER A 289 -16.31 3.07 -45.77
CA SER A 289 -16.65 4.24 -46.61
C SER A 289 -18.15 4.44 -46.86
N GLN A 290 -19.00 3.52 -46.41
CA GLN A 290 -20.47 3.61 -46.42
C GLN A 290 -21.01 4.10 -45.06
N CYS A 291 -20.14 4.34 -44.07
CA CYS A 291 -20.51 4.62 -42.69
C CYS A 291 -20.03 5.99 -42.19
N LYS A 292 -20.72 6.49 -41.16
CA LYS A 292 -20.26 7.54 -40.26
C LYS A 292 -20.28 7.04 -38.82
N LEU A 293 -19.26 7.38 -38.04
CA LEU A 293 -19.33 7.22 -36.57
C LEU A 293 -20.18 8.35 -36.01
N ILE A 294 -21.26 7.99 -35.32
CA ILE A 294 -22.26 8.91 -34.77
C ILE A 294 -22.23 9.00 -33.25
N ALA A 295 -21.68 8.00 -32.54
CA ALA A 295 -21.50 8.05 -31.08
C ALA A 295 -20.26 7.27 -30.62
N LYS A 296 -19.79 7.60 -29.43
CA LYS A 296 -18.83 6.80 -28.63
C LYS A 296 -19.46 6.53 -27.25
N ASP A 297 -18.75 5.82 -26.38
CA ASP A 297 -19.01 5.60 -24.95
C ASP A 297 -20.13 6.41 -24.26
N SER A 298 -20.04 7.74 -24.27
CA SER A 298 -21.00 8.65 -23.61
C SER A 298 -21.79 9.50 -24.61
N GLY A 299 -22.29 8.84 -25.64
CA GLY A 299 -23.34 9.32 -26.53
C GLY A 299 -22.83 9.96 -27.82
N PHE A 300 -23.73 10.64 -28.52
CA PHE A 300 -23.48 11.15 -29.87
C PHE A 300 -22.26 12.07 -29.92
N VAL A 301 -21.40 11.91 -30.93
CA VAL A 301 -20.28 12.85 -31.17
C VAL A 301 -20.81 14.21 -31.64
N GLN A 302 -20.03 15.27 -31.49
CA GLN A 302 -20.49 16.61 -31.87
C GLN A 302 -20.67 16.75 -33.39
N GLN A 303 -19.79 16.17 -34.20
CA GLN A 303 -19.90 16.08 -35.66
C GLN A 303 -19.63 14.63 -36.11
N PRO A 304 -20.37 14.07 -37.08
CA PRO A 304 -20.17 12.69 -37.53
C PRO A 304 -18.78 12.47 -38.16
N GLU A 305 -18.03 11.49 -37.66
CA GLU A 305 -16.67 11.18 -38.11
C GLU A 305 -16.67 10.20 -39.30
N ASP A 306 -15.68 10.28 -40.20
CA ASP A 306 -15.42 9.26 -41.20
C ASP A 306 -14.86 7.98 -40.54
N VAL A 307 -15.43 6.82 -40.86
CA VAL A 307 -14.98 5.55 -40.27
C VAL A 307 -13.69 5.08 -40.97
N PRO A 308 -12.60 4.80 -40.23
CA PRO A 308 -11.39 4.24 -40.81
C PRO A 308 -11.60 2.79 -41.27
N THR A 309 -10.89 2.35 -42.31
CA THR A 309 -10.91 0.95 -42.77
C THR A 309 -10.44 -0.03 -41.70
N HIS A 310 -9.60 0.44 -40.77
CA HIS A 310 -9.14 -0.27 -39.59
C HIS A 310 -9.61 0.49 -38.35
N LEU A 311 -10.61 -0.05 -37.66
CA LEU A 311 -11.22 0.54 -36.47
C LEU A 311 -10.71 -0.20 -35.24
N VAL A 312 -9.92 0.50 -34.41
CA VAL A 312 -9.43 -0.05 -33.15
C VAL A 312 -10.46 0.21 -32.04
N ILE A 313 -10.77 -0.82 -31.24
CA ILE A 313 -11.70 -0.73 -30.10
C ILE A 313 -11.18 -1.56 -28.91
N TYR A 314 -10.91 -0.90 -27.79
CA TYR A 314 -10.36 -1.48 -26.57
C TYR A 314 -11.44 -2.09 -25.67
N PRO A 315 -11.09 -2.95 -24.69
CA PRO A 315 -12.03 -3.48 -23.71
C PRO A 315 -12.95 -2.40 -23.13
N PHE A 316 -14.25 -2.70 -23.11
CA PHE A 316 -15.34 -1.84 -22.62
C PHE A 316 -15.53 -0.49 -23.33
N GLU A 317 -14.83 -0.20 -24.43
CA GLU A 317 -15.20 0.89 -25.35
C GLU A 317 -16.46 0.54 -26.16
N ARG A 318 -17.24 1.56 -26.53
CA ARG A 318 -18.42 1.46 -27.40
C ARG A 318 -18.36 2.51 -28.50
N VAL A 319 -18.77 2.12 -29.70
CA VAL A 319 -18.90 3.01 -30.86
C VAL A 319 -20.19 2.71 -31.60
N GLU A 320 -20.89 3.75 -32.05
CA GLU A 320 -22.09 3.60 -32.88
C GLU A 320 -21.82 4.13 -34.29
N LEU A 321 -22.06 3.28 -35.29
CA LEU A 321 -21.91 3.61 -36.70
C LEU A 321 -23.30 3.68 -37.35
N LEU A 322 -23.54 4.69 -38.18
CA LEU A 322 -24.66 4.69 -39.13
C LEU A 322 -24.10 4.42 -40.53
N CYS A 323 -24.53 3.32 -41.15
CA CYS A 323 -24.04 2.85 -42.44
C CYS A 323 -25.18 2.80 -43.47
N ASP A 324 -24.93 3.23 -44.71
CA ASP A 324 -25.91 3.22 -45.80
C ASP A 324 -25.58 2.14 -46.84
N PHE A 325 -26.32 1.02 -46.79
CA PHE A 325 -26.18 -0.10 -47.70
C PHE A 325 -27.14 -0.04 -48.91
N SER A 326 -27.88 1.06 -49.11
CA SER A 326 -28.89 1.19 -50.17
C SER A 326 -28.32 1.18 -51.60
N SER A 327 -27.02 1.44 -51.75
CA SER A 327 -26.32 1.45 -53.05
C SER A 327 -25.81 0.06 -53.49
N ASN A 328 -25.96 -0.95 -52.64
CA ASN A 328 -25.23 -2.21 -52.75
C ASN A 328 -26.00 -3.23 -53.61
N VAL A 329 -25.38 -4.39 -53.90
CA VAL A 329 -26.02 -5.47 -54.68
C VAL A 329 -26.53 -6.54 -53.73
N ASP A 330 -27.76 -7.03 -53.94
CA ASP A 330 -28.33 -8.18 -53.24
C ASP A 330 -27.35 -9.39 -53.30
N GLY A 331 -27.15 -10.06 -52.16
CA GLY A 331 -26.17 -11.14 -52.01
C GLY A 331 -24.70 -10.69 -51.85
N THR A 332 -24.41 -9.38 -51.76
CA THR A 332 -23.06 -8.91 -51.38
C THR A 332 -22.70 -9.39 -49.97
N THR A 333 -21.46 -9.85 -49.78
CA THR A 333 -20.94 -10.27 -48.46
C THR A 333 -19.76 -9.42 -48.03
N TYR A 334 -19.75 -8.99 -46.77
CA TYR A 334 -18.59 -8.35 -46.15
C TYR A 334 -18.15 -9.16 -44.93
N GLU A 335 -16.86 -9.50 -44.87
CA GLU A 335 -16.27 -10.20 -43.72
C GLU A 335 -15.55 -9.17 -42.84
N ILE A 336 -15.90 -9.16 -41.56
CA ILE A 336 -15.20 -8.41 -40.52
C ILE A 336 -14.16 -9.35 -39.92
N VAL A 337 -12.91 -8.87 -39.89
CA VAL A 337 -11.76 -9.61 -39.34
C VAL A 337 -10.95 -8.69 -38.44
N ASP A 338 -10.43 -9.25 -37.36
CA ASP A 338 -9.41 -8.65 -36.51
C ASP A 338 -8.03 -8.72 -37.18
N THR A 339 -7.17 -7.79 -36.84
CA THR A 339 -5.75 -7.75 -37.25
C THR A 339 -4.90 -7.85 -35.99
N PRO A 340 -4.41 -9.05 -35.61
CA PRO A 340 -3.78 -9.28 -34.32
C PRO A 340 -2.63 -8.30 -34.02
N THR A 341 -2.80 -7.52 -32.96
CA THR A 341 -1.82 -6.54 -32.48
C THR A 341 -0.84 -7.15 -31.47
N VAL A 342 -1.27 -8.16 -30.72
CA VAL A 342 -0.49 -8.89 -29.71
C VAL A 342 -0.18 -10.30 -30.19
N ALA A 343 1.05 -10.78 -29.95
CA ALA A 343 1.44 -12.15 -30.22
C ALA A 343 1.03 -13.07 -29.05
N THR A 344 0.24 -14.11 -29.33
CA THR A 344 -0.22 -15.09 -28.34
C THR A 344 0.37 -16.48 -28.62
N THR A 345 0.45 -17.32 -27.59
CA THR A 345 0.95 -18.70 -27.70
C THR A 345 -0.07 -19.65 -28.34
N THR A 346 -1.36 -19.34 -28.19
CA THR A 346 -2.48 -20.04 -28.84
C THR A 346 -2.59 -19.68 -30.32
N THR A 347 -3.02 -20.62 -31.16
CA THR A 347 -3.47 -20.28 -32.52
C THR A 347 -4.82 -19.56 -32.42
N TYR A 348 -4.85 -18.30 -32.85
CA TYR A 348 -6.04 -17.44 -32.82
C TYR A 348 -6.68 -17.34 -34.22
N ASP A 349 -8.00 -17.52 -34.28
CA ASP A 349 -8.79 -17.27 -35.49
C ASP A 349 -9.26 -15.82 -35.52
N SER A 350 -8.72 -15.02 -36.45
CA SER A 350 -9.00 -13.57 -36.51
C SER A 350 -10.32 -13.21 -37.20
N ARG A 351 -11.14 -14.18 -37.62
CA ARG A 351 -12.48 -13.92 -38.17
C ARG A 351 -13.41 -13.44 -37.04
N ILE A 352 -14.27 -12.46 -37.33
CA ILE A 352 -15.20 -11.85 -36.34
C ILE A 352 -16.66 -12.16 -36.70
N MET A 353 -17.13 -11.72 -37.87
CA MET A 353 -18.48 -12.01 -38.37
C MET A 353 -18.61 -11.70 -39.87
N GLN A 354 -19.71 -12.12 -40.50
CA GLN A 354 -19.99 -11.83 -41.92
C GLN A 354 -21.35 -11.14 -42.11
N PHE A 355 -21.36 -9.95 -42.70
CA PHE A 355 -22.57 -9.27 -43.15
C PHE A 355 -23.00 -9.83 -44.52
N ARG A 356 -24.29 -10.12 -44.67
CA ARG A 356 -24.91 -10.61 -45.91
C ARG A 356 -26.00 -9.62 -46.34
N ILE A 357 -25.73 -8.81 -47.34
CA ILE A 357 -26.68 -7.84 -47.88
C ILE A 357 -27.86 -8.60 -48.52
N SER A 358 -29.10 -8.27 -48.17
CA SER A 358 -30.29 -8.86 -48.81
C SER A 358 -31.46 -7.89 -48.99
N ASP A 359 -32.01 -7.86 -50.20
CA ASP A 359 -33.25 -7.15 -50.54
C ASP A 359 -34.49 -7.77 -49.86
N SER A 360 -34.42 -9.06 -49.52
CA SER A 360 -35.57 -9.83 -48.98
C SER A 360 -36.09 -9.35 -47.62
N ILE A 361 -35.30 -8.55 -46.89
CA ILE A 361 -35.65 -7.97 -45.59
C ILE A 361 -35.90 -6.45 -45.65
N ASN A 362 -35.91 -5.85 -46.84
CA ASN A 362 -36.29 -4.44 -47.01
C ASN A 362 -37.78 -4.23 -46.72
N THR A 363 -38.10 -3.04 -46.18
CA THR A 363 -39.49 -2.61 -45.93
C THR A 363 -39.73 -1.23 -46.54
N GLN A 364 -40.98 -0.90 -46.86
CA GLN A 364 -41.33 0.40 -47.48
C GLN A 364 -41.08 1.62 -46.58
N ASN A 365 -40.80 1.42 -45.30
CA ASN A 365 -40.50 2.48 -44.34
C ASN A 365 -39.00 2.81 -44.27
N MET A 366 -38.13 1.87 -44.68
CA MET A 366 -36.69 2.08 -44.71
C MET A 366 -36.33 3.14 -45.74
N THR A 367 -35.89 4.30 -45.27
CA THR A 367 -35.56 5.44 -46.13
C THR A 367 -34.21 6.01 -45.77
N VAL A 368 -33.47 6.48 -46.77
CA VAL A 368 -32.16 7.13 -46.57
C VAL A 368 -32.38 8.51 -45.95
N ARG A 369 -31.89 8.69 -44.73
CA ARG A 369 -31.98 9.93 -43.95
C ARG A 369 -30.64 10.67 -44.00
N THR A 370 -30.68 12.00 -44.02
CA THR A 370 -29.46 12.83 -44.08
C THR A 370 -29.01 13.22 -42.67
N LEU A 371 -27.83 12.78 -42.24
CA LEU A 371 -27.21 13.27 -41.00
C LEU A 371 -26.94 14.79 -41.08
N PRO A 372 -27.27 15.57 -40.03
CA PRO A 372 -26.83 16.95 -39.93
C PRO A 372 -25.31 17.02 -39.68
N SER A 373 -24.69 18.16 -40.02
CA SER A 373 -23.25 18.40 -39.79
C SER A 373 -22.86 18.52 -38.31
N THR A 374 -23.85 18.54 -37.42
CA THR A 374 -23.69 18.58 -35.97
C THR A 374 -24.81 17.75 -35.36
N LEU A 375 -24.48 16.82 -34.46
CA LEU A 375 -25.47 16.02 -33.73
C LEU A 375 -25.77 16.70 -32.38
N VAL A 376 -24.75 16.90 -31.54
CA VAL A 376 -24.88 17.48 -30.19
C VAL A 376 -23.77 18.50 -29.94
N GLN A 377 -24.12 19.77 -29.70
CA GLN A 377 -23.13 20.79 -29.30
C GLN A 377 -22.71 20.60 -27.84
N ARG A 378 -21.40 20.70 -27.57
CA ARG A 378 -20.80 20.56 -26.24
C ARG A 378 -20.00 21.79 -25.83
N LYS A 379 -19.95 22.02 -24.53
CA LYS A 379 -19.11 23.03 -23.89
C LYS A 379 -17.64 22.59 -23.98
N ASP A 380 -16.75 23.55 -24.18
CA ASP A 380 -15.31 23.32 -24.23
C ASP A 380 -14.76 22.96 -22.83
N LEU A 381 -14.32 21.72 -22.65
CA LEU A 381 -13.72 21.18 -21.42
C LEU A 381 -12.45 21.93 -20.99
N LYS A 382 -11.58 22.30 -21.95
CA LYS A 382 -10.32 23.03 -21.73
C LYS A 382 -10.57 24.46 -21.29
N LYS A 383 -11.66 25.07 -21.78
CA LYS A 383 -12.19 26.36 -21.29
C LYS A 383 -12.85 26.23 -19.91
N LEU A 384 -13.71 25.25 -19.69
CA LEU A 384 -14.37 25.02 -18.39
C LEU A 384 -13.35 24.75 -17.27
N TYR A 385 -12.28 24.03 -17.54
CA TYR A 385 -11.15 23.86 -16.62
C TYR A 385 -10.57 25.21 -16.13
N GLN A 386 -10.45 26.20 -17.02
CA GLN A 386 -9.97 27.54 -16.68
C GLN A 386 -11.03 28.37 -15.94
N GLU A 387 -12.29 28.35 -16.40
CA GLU A 387 -13.37 29.15 -15.83
C GLU A 387 -13.84 28.66 -14.45
N LEU A 388 -13.75 27.35 -14.18
CA LEU A 388 -14.14 26.71 -12.92
C LEU A 388 -12.98 26.54 -11.93
N GLY A 389 -11.75 26.93 -12.32
CA GLY A 389 -10.55 26.81 -11.49
C GLY A 389 -10.20 25.35 -11.16
N GLY A 390 -10.16 24.49 -12.19
CA GLY A 390 -9.84 23.07 -12.07
C GLY A 390 -8.42 22.79 -11.56
N LYS A 391 -8.24 21.64 -10.91
CA LYS A 391 -6.92 21.15 -10.52
C LYS A 391 -6.17 20.46 -11.64
N ASN A 392 -4.85 20.43 -11.53
CA ASN A 392 -4.00 19.56 -12.34
C ASN A 392 -3.55 18.35 -11.50
N ARG A 393 -3.60 17.14 -12.06
CA ARG A 393 -3.26 15.88 -11.38
C ARG A 393 -2.33 15.04 -12.23
N SER A 394 -1.34 14.40 -11.62
CA SER A 394 -0.40 13.50 -12.31
C SER A 394 -0.59 12.06 -11.85
N ILE A 395 -1.22 11.25 -12.71
CA ILE A 395 -1.48 9.82 -12.51
C ILE A 395 -0.39 9.00 -13.18
N PHE A 396 0.08 7.95 -12.50
CA PHE A 396 1.05 7.00 -13.05
C PHE A 396 0.45 5.59 -13.06
N LEU A 397 0.54 4.93 -14.20
CA LEU A 397 0.16 3.53 -14.39
C LEU A 397 1.43 2.66 -14.40
N GLY A 398 1.37 1.43 -13.92
CA GLY A 398 2.57 0.57 -13.89
C GLY A 398 2.33 -0.87 -13.46
N GLU A 399 3.35 -1.71 -13.62
CA GLU A 399 3.43 -3.04 -13.00
C GLU A 399 4.58 -3.13 -11.97
N MET A 400 4.54 -4.17 -11.13
CA MET A 400 5.65 -4.59 -10.28
C MET A 400 6.24 -5.92 -10.75
N ASP A 401 7.43 -5.83 -11.33
CA ASP A 401 8.18 -6.98 -11.83
C ASP A 401 9.12 -7.62 -10.79
N ILE A 402 9.23 -8.94 -10.87
CA ILE A 402 10.40 -9.68 -10.36
C ILE A 402 11.49 -9.79 -11.43
N SER A 403 12.67 -10.31 -11.07
CA SER A 403 13.84 -10.43 -11.95
C SER A 403 13.70 -11.42 -13.14
N THR A 404 12.48 -11.74 -13.54
CA THR A 404 12.13 -12.57 -14.72
C THR A 404 11.38 -11.78 -15.80
N ASN A 405 11.22 -10.45 -15.65
CA ASN A 405 10.41 -9.61 -16.56
C ASN A 405 8.95 -10.13 -16.65
N CYS A 406 8.32 -10.24 -15.48
CA CYS A 406 6.97 -10.74 -15.31
C CYS A 406 6.24 -9.89 -14.26
N PRO A 407 5.09 -9.28 -14.60
CA PRO A 407 4.23 -8.64 -13.64
C PRO A 407 3.84 -9.59 -12.51
N THR A 408 3.97 -9.14 -11.26
CA THR A 408 3.36 -9.76 -10.07
C THR A 408 2.04 -9.09 -9.70
N LYS A 409 1.86 -7.85 -10.14
CA LYS A 409 0.78 -6.92 -9.78
C LYS A 409 0.81 -5.72 -10.72
N SER A 410 -0.36 -5.27 -11.17
CA SER A 410 -0.55 -4.01 -11.88
C SER A 410 -1.04 -2.95 -10.88
N LEU A 411 -0.75 -1.67 -11.10
CA LEU A 411 -0.98 -0.64 -10.07
C LEU A 411 -1.20 0.77 -10.64
N ILE A 412 -1.88 1.57 -9.82
CA ILE A 412 -2.03 3.01 -10.00
C ILE A 412 -1.18 3.71 -8.93
N ARG A 413 -0.48 4.79 -9.30
CA ARG A 413 0.13 5.71 -8.35
C ARG A 413 -0.41 7.12 -8.51
N TYR A 414 -0.59 7.79 -7.37
CA TYR A 414 -0.90 9.21 -7.27
C TYR A 414 -0.04 9.82 -6.18
N ARG A 415 0.54 11.01 -6.44
CA ARG A 415 1.43 11.74 -5.50
C ARG A 415 2.49 10.85 -4.83
N GLY A 416 3.22 10.07 -5.64
CA GLY A 416 4.30 9.16 -5.19
C GLY A 416 3.84 7.88 -4.48
N MET A 417 2.56 7.77 -4.10
CA MET A 417 1.99 6.61 -3.39
C MET A 417 1.27 5.66 -4.33
N GLU A 418 1.29 4.36 -4.02
CA GLU A 418 0.35 3.41 -4.61
C GLU A 418 -1.07 3.68 -4.07
N ILE A 419 -2.05 3.63 -4.97
CA ILE A 419 -3.48 3.82 -4.68
C ILE A 419 -4.21 2.55 -5.06
N ASN A 420 -5.03 2.01 -4.16
CA ASN A 420 -5.80 0.79 -4.39
C ASN A 420 -7.08 0.78 -3.54
N SER A 421 -8.04 -0.09 -3.87
CA SER A 421 -9.33 -0.20 -3.16
C SER A 421 -9.26 -0.67 -1.71
N THR A 422 -8.11 -1.10 -1.20
CA THR A 422 -7.98 -1.70 0.15
C THR A 422 -7.72 -0.68 1.25
N THR A 423 -7.29 0.55 0.90
CA THR A 423 -6.87 1.58 1.88
C THR A 423 -7.61 2.90 1.71
N ILE A 424 -8.59 3.16 2.59
CA ILE A 424 -9.43 4.38 2.63
C ILE A 424 -8.60 5.70 2.66
N LYS A 425 -7.35 5.66 3.14
CA LYS A 425 -6.45 6.82 3.17
C LYS A 425 -6.01 7.32 1.78
N ASN A 426 -5.98 6.44 0.78
CA ASN A 426 -5.44 6.72 -0.54
C ASN A 426 -6.56 6.52 -1.58
N THR A 427 -7.04 7.62 -2.13
CA THR A 427 -8.18 7.68 -3.07
C THR A 427 -7.83 8.68 -4.18
N LEU A 428 -8.28 8.42 -5.40
CA LEU A 428 -8.25 9.43 -6.47
C LEU A 428 -9.41 10.41 -6.26
N ASP A 429 -9.13 11.64 -5.86
CA ASP A 429 -10.17 12.66 -5.67
C ASP A 429 -10.38 13.52 -6.93
N CYS A 430 -11.58 14.06 -7.09
CA CYS A 430 -11.88 15.09 -8.09
C CYS A 430 -12.96 16.04 -7.59
N THR A 431 -12.78 17.33 -7.85
CA THR A 431 -13.64 18.39 -7.30
C THR A 431 -14.97 18.46 -8.03
N LYS A 432 -16.06 18.13 -7.32
CA LYS A 432 -17.43 18.13 -7.85
C LYS A 432 -17.83 19.52 -8.34
N GLY A 433 -18.36 19.60 -9.56
CA GLY A 433 -18.72 20.86 -10.20
C GLY A 433 -17.59 21.51 -11.01
N LYS A 434 -16.41 20.87 -11.12
CA LYS A 434 -15.29 21.33 -11.95
C LYS A 434 -14.97 20.37 -13.09
N VAL A 435 -14.22 20.88 -14.06
CA VAL A 435 -13.40 20.06 -14.97
C VAL A 435 -11.95 20.15 -14.47
N GLU A 436 -11.28 19.02 -14.29
CA GLU A 436 -9.87 18.95 -13.89
C GLU A 436 -8.99 18.46 -15.04
N LYS A 437 -7.70 18.81 -15.02
CA LYS A 437 -6.70 18.32 -15.98
C LYS A 437 -5.90 17.19 -15.36
N TRP A 438 -5.87 16.04 -16.01
CA TRP A 438 -5.18 14.83 -15.55
C TRP A 438 -4.09 14.45 -16.58
N HIS A 439 -2.84 14.49 -16.16
CA HIS A 439 -1.70 13.96 -16.91
C HIS A 439 -1.50 12.49 -16.56
N PHE A 440 -1.49 11.60 -17.57
CA PHE A 440 -1.15 10.20 -17.38
C PHE A 440 0.28 9.91 -17.82
N GLN A 441 1.02 9.17 -16.99
CA GLN A 441 2.31 8.57 -17.31
C GLN A 441 2.15 7.06 -17.37
N ASN A 442 2.54 6.45 -18.48
CA ASN A 442 2.45 4.99 -18.66
C ASN A 442 3.75 4.42 -19.25
N PRO A 443 4.69 3.96 -18.40
CA PRO A 443 5.93 3.31 -18.82
C PRO A 443 5.84 1.78 -18.97
N THR A 444 4.66 1.16 -18.85
CA THR A 444 4.48 -0.27 -19.14
C THR A 444 4.65 -0.52 -20.64
N ASP A 445 4.85 -1.78 -21.04
CA ASP A 445 4.82 -2.12 -22.46
C ASP A 445 3.38 -2.03 -23.04
N ASP A 446 2.34 -2.14 -22.19
CA ASP A 446 0.94 -2.20 -22.65
C ASP A 446 0.14 -0.87 -22.58
N PRO A 447 -0.82 -0.67 -23.51
CA PRO A 447 -1.80 0.40 -23.46
C PRO A 447 -2.98 0.07 -22.54
N HIS A 448 -3.24 0.89 -21.51
CA HIS A 448 -4.30 0.63 -20.52
C HIS A 448 -5.58 1.40 -20.86
N PRO A 449 -6.73 0.75 -21.12
CA PRO A 449 -8.03 1.41 -21.17
C PRO A 449 -8.45 1.83 -19.74
N PHE A 450 -8.21 3.08 -19.37
CA PHE A 450 -8.51 3.61 -18.04
C PHE A 450 -9.96 4.10 -17.95
N HIS A 451 -10.71 3.58 -16.97
CA HIS A 451 -12.11 3.89 -16.72
C HIS A 451 -12.29 4.69 -15.43
N TRP A 452 -13.20 5.67 -15.47
CA TRP A 452 -13.78 6.28 -14.27
C TRP A 452 -15.27 5.96 -14.20
N HIS A 453 -15.74 5.49 -13.06
CA HIS A 453 -17.18 5.45 -12.78
C HIS A 453 -17.72 6.90 -12.65
N VAL A 454 -19.02 7.09 -12.90
CA VAL A 454 -19.84 8.32 -12.74
C VAL A 454 -19.40 9.61 -13.48
N VAL A 455 -18.16 9.74 -13.97
CA VAL A 455 -17.65 10.92 -14.71
C VAL A 455 -17.23 10.61 -16.15
N ASN A 456 -16.96 11.66 -16.93
CA ASN A 456 -16.56 11.57 -18.33
C ASN A 456 -15.31 12.42 -18.60
N ALA A 457 -14.56 12.08 -19.65
CA ALA A 457 -13.34 12.80 -20.03
C ALA A 457 -13.26 13.07 -21.54
N GLN A 458 -12.42 14.06 -21.90
CA GLN A 458 -11.91 14.31 -23.24
C GLN A 458 -10.38 14.29 -23.19
N CYS A 459 -9.72 13.53 -24.08
CA CYS A 459 -8.28 13.27 -23.96
C CYS A 459 -7.54 13.27 -25.30
N GLY A 460 -6.22 13.43 -25.25
CA GLY A 460 -5.30 13.35 -26.39
C GLY A 460 -3.84 13.43 -25.96
N ALA A 461 -2.91 13.24 -26.91
CA ALA A 461 -1.47 13.16 -26.62
C ALA A 461 -0.84 14.49 -26.14
N SER A 462 -1.51 15.62 -26.40
CA SER A 462 -1.14 16.95 -25.93
C SER A 462 -2.39 17.83 -25.76
N ASP A 463 -2.26 18.99 -25.10
CA ASP A 463 -3.36 19.96 -24.89
C ASP A 463 -4.10 20.35 -26.18
N ASP A 464 -3.42 20.33 -27.33
CA ASP A 464 -3.96 20.75 -28.62
C ASP A 464 -4.38 19.56 -29.52
N GLU A 465 -4.17 18.32 -29.04
CA GLU A 465 -4.55 17.06 -29.69
C GLU A 465 -5.73 16.35 -28.98
N VAL A 466 -6.36 17.01 -28.00
CA VAL A 466 -7.53 16.47 -27.28
C VAL A 466 -8.73 16.31 -28.22
N ASP A 467 -9.34 15.11 -28.26
CA ASP A 467 -10.61 14.87 -28.95
C ASP A 467 -11.75 15.62 -28.22
N THR A 468 -12.07 16.81 -28.73
CA THR A 468 -13.23 17.60 -28.25
C THR A 468 -14.55 17.18 -28.89
N ASN A 469 -14.54 16.25 -29.85
CA ASN A 469 -15.73 15.81 -30.59
C ASN A 469 -16.53 14.75 -29.83
N SER A 470 -15.90 13.96 -28.96
CA SER A 470 -16.55 12.88 -28.20
C SER A 470 -16.47 13.09 -26.68
N LEU A 471 -17.28 12.34 -25.92
CA LEU A 471 -17.11 12.16 -24.47
C LEU A 471 -16.94 10.66 -24.20
N LYS A 472 -16.00 10.33 -23.31
CA LYS A 472 -15.68 8.94 -22.98
C LYS A 472 -15.63 8.71 -21.48
N ASP A 473 -16.11 7.55 -21.06
CA ASP A 473 -15.92 7.03 -19.70
C ASP A 473 -14.74 6.04 -19.62
N VAL A 474 -14.31 5.46 -20.76
CA VAL A 474 -13.07 4.69 -20.92
C VAL A 474 -12.08 5.46 -21.80
N VAL A 475 -10.83 5.60 -21.40
CA VAL A 475 -9.80 6.28 -22.19
C VAL A 475 -8.57 5.42 -22.28
N VAL A 476 -8.15 5.11 -23.51
CA VAL A 476 -6.87 4.44 -23.77
C VAL A 476 -5.72 5.36 -23.35
N ILE A 477 -4.92 4.89 -22.41
CA ILE A 477 -3.66 5.51 -21.98
C ILE A 477 -2.52 4.75 -22.68
N PRO A 478 -2.00 5.26 -23.82
CA PRO A 478 -0.95 4.57 -24.56
C PRO A 478 0.33 4.48 -23.74
N ASN A 479 1.16 3.49 -24.08
CA ASN A 479 2.49 3.34 -23.52
C ASN A 479 3.41 4.52 -23.92
N ALA A 480 4.50 4.70 -23.17
CA ALA A 480 5.57 5.63 -23.53
C ALA A 480 6.38 5.08 -24.72
N GLY A 481 6.47 3.75 -24.82
CA GLY A 481 7.29 3.03 -25.80
C GLY A 481 8.80 3.26 -25.61
N SER A 482 9.62 2.46 -26.27
CA SER A 482 11.09 2.45 -26.10
C SER A 482 11.84 3.72 -26.57
N SER A 483 11.14 4.81 -26.85
CA SER A 483 11.68 6.07 -27.40
C SER A 483 11.40 7.31 -26.55
N ARG A 484 10.51 7.20 -25.55
CA ARG A 484 10.20 8.27 -24.58
C ARG A 484 10.73 7.87 -23.20
N PRO A 485 11.10 8.82 -22.32
CA PRO A 485 11.44 8.49 -20.93
C PRO A 485 10.19 7.98 -20.19
N SER A 486 10.39 7.14 -19.18
CA SER A 486 9.31 6.53 -18.38
C SER A 486 8.45 7.54 -17.60
N THR A 487 8.94 8.77 -17.40
CA THR A 487 8.18 9.89 -16.81
C THR A 487 7.55 10.80 -17.86
N ALA A 488 7.48 10.39 -19.12
CA ALA A 488 6.76 11.14 -20.15
C ALA A 488 5.25 11.07 -19.87
N VAL A 489 4.57 12.21 -20.00
CA VAL A 489 3.11 12.21 -20.11
C VAL A 489 2.76 11.56 -21.45
N THR A 490 1.99 10.47 -21.41
CA THR A 490 1.58 9.71 -22.60
C THR A 490 0.19 10.10 -23.08
N GLN A 491 -0.66 10.59 -22.16
CA GLN A 491 -2.00 11.12 -22.44
C GLN A 491 -2.30 12.31 -21.51
N ILE A 492 -2.99 13.31 -22.04
CA ILE A 492 -3.59 14.41 -21.29
C ILE A 492 -5.10 14.25 -21.37
N CYS A 493 -5.78 14.35 -20.23
CA CYS A 493 -7.23 14.28 -20.10
C CYS A 493 -7.79 15.52 -19.42
N TYR A 494 -8.93 16.01 -19.90
CA TYR A 494 -9.82 16.89 -19.15
C TYR A 494 -10.99 16.06 -18.62
N VAL A 495 -11.00 15.81 -17.31
CA VAL A 495 -11.99 14.99 -16.61
C VAL A 495 -13.08 15.90 -16.06
N ALA A 496 -14.31 15.73 -16.53
CA ALA A 496 -15.48 16.48 -16.08
C ALA A 496 -16.11 15.81 -14.86
N CYS A 497 -15.88 16.40 -13.69
CA CYS A 497 -16.48 15.98 -12.41
C CYS A 497 -17.81 16.70 -12.18
N THR A 498 -18.59 16.73 -13.26
CA THR A 498 -19.94 17.29 -13.43
C THR A 498 -20.82 16.23 -14.08
N PRO A 499 -22.16 16.32 -13.98
CA PRO A 499 -23.05 15.53 -14.84
C PRO A 499 -22.72 15.70 -16.33
N ASP A 500 -22.87 14.64 -17.10
CA ASP A 500 -22.69 14.63 -18.56
C ASP A 500 -23.62 15.65 -19.25
N GLU A 501 -24.87 15.70 -18.80
CA GLU A 501 -25.88 16.63 -19.30
C GLU A 501 -25.53 18.10 -19.05
N PHE A 502 -24.70 18.43 -18.04
CA PHE A 502 -24.17 19.80 -17.90
C PHE A 502 -23.19 20.16 -19.03
N LEU A 503 -22.51 19.20 -19.65
CA LEU A 503 -21.53 19.44 -20.72
C LEU A 503 -22.19 19.75 -22.07
N VAL A 504 -23.49 19.50 -22.23
CA VAL A 504 -24.27 19.87 -23.43
C VAL A 504 -24.51 21.39 -23.46
N GLU A 505 -24.33 22.01 -24.61
CA GLU A 505 -24.58 23.45 -24.77
C GLU A 505 -26.08 23.79 -24.65
N GLY A 506 -26.38 24.90 -23.98
CA GLY A 506 -27.75 25.32 -23.67
C GLY A 506 -28.48 24.49 -22.59
N SER A 507 -27.82 23.49 -21.97
CA SER A 507 -28.39 22.69 -20.88
C SER A 507 -28.70 23.53 -19.63
N GLU A 508 -29.87 23.29 -19.02
CA GLU A 508 -30.33 23.96 -17.79
C GLU A 508 -29.75 23.33 -16.50
N ARG A 509 -29.23 22.09 -16.56
CA ARG A 509 -28.75 21.34 -15.40
C ARG A 509 -27.43 21.89 -14.86
N GLY A 510 -27.33 22.02 -13.53
CA GLY A 510 -26.16 22.59 -12.85
C GLY A 510 -24.93 21.67 -12.82
N ALA A 511 -23.74 22.27 -12.76
CA ALA A 511 -22.46 21.55 -12.74
C ALA A 511 -22.30 20.56 -11.57
N THR A 512 -23.00 20.78 -10.45
CA THR A 512 -22.99 19.90 -9.26
C THR A 512 -24.25 19.02 -9.16
N GLU A 513 -25.18 19.11 -10.12
CA GLU A 513 -26.55 18.60 -10.01
C GLU A 513 -26.67 17.13 -10.42
N TYR A 514 -25.98 16.24 -9.72
CA TYR A 514 -26.08 14.79 -9.94
C TYR A 514 -27.47 14.21 -9.61
N ASN A 515 -28.32 14.94 -8.88
CA ASN A 515 -29.63 14.48 -8.39
C ASN A 515 -29.58 13.27 -7.44
N PHE A 516 -28.38 12.94 -6.94
CA PHE A 516 -28.15 11.95 -5.88
C PHE A 516 -26.94 12.32 -5.01
N ASP A 517 -26.79 11.60 -3.90
CA ASP A 517 -25.66 11.74 -2.98
C ASP A 517 -24.37 11.16 -3.60
N THR A 518 -23.32 11.98 -3.57
CA THR A 518 -21.99 11.73 -4.14
C THR A 518 -20.90 11.65 -3.05
N SER A 519 -21.28 11.58 -1.77
CA SER A 519 -20.36 11.51 -0.63
C SER A 519 -19.74 10.13 -0.38
N GLU A 520 -20.32 9.06 -0.93
CA GLU A 520 -19.68 7.73 -0.98
C GLU A 520 -18.71 7.65 -2.18
N PRO A 521 -17.57 6.93 -2.05
CA PRO A 521 -16.62 6.75 -3.14
C PRO A 521 -17.12 5.74 -4.19
N TYR A 522 -16.70 6.01 -5.42
CA TYR A 522 -16.78 5.18 -6.61
C TYR A 522 -15.42 4.47 -6.82
N VAL A 523 -15.16 3.94 -8.02
CA VAL A 523 -13.83 3.42 -8.40
C VAL A 523 -13.36 3.99 -9.75
N ALA A 524 -12.05 3.92 -9.98
CA ALA A 524 -11.42 4.18 -11.28
C ALA A 524 -10.24 3.20 -11.47
N HIS A 525 -10.12 2.63 -12.66
CA HIS A 525 -9.31 1.42 -12.88
C HIS A 525 -8.89 1.23 -14.34
N CYS A 526 -7.96 0.32 -14.60
CA CYS A 526 -7.79 -0.25 -15.95
C CYS A 526 -8.92 -1.25 -16.23
N HIS A 527 -9.42 -1.30 -17.47
CA HIS A 527 -10.45 -2.23 -17.95
C HIS A 527 -9.88 -3.43 -18.72
N ILE A 528 -8.56 -3.63 -18.69
CA ILE A 528 -8.00 -4.97 -18.81
C ILE A 528 -8.38 -5.67 -17.50
N LEU A 529 -9.37 -6.57 -17.54
CA LEU A 529 -9.99 -7.11 -16.31
C LEU A 529 -8.99 -7.90 -15.46
N ASP A 530 -7.98 -8.51 -16.09
CA ASP A 530 -6.89 -9.17 -15.39
C ASP A 530 -6.01 -8.16 -14.61
N HIS A 531 -5.78 -6.94 -15.13
CA HIS A 531 -5.05 -5.86 -14.43
C HIS A 531 -5.88 -5.24 -13.30
N GLU A 532 -7.17 -4.96 -13.56
CA GLU A 532 -8.15 -4.46 -12.59
C GLU A 532 -8.09 -5.25 -11.28
N GLU A 533 -8.21 -6.57 -11.44
CA GLU A 533 -8.32 -7.58 -10.39
C GLU A 533 -7.04 -7.77 -9.60
N ASN A 534 -5.88 -7.57 -10.23
CA ASN A 534 -4.59 -7.56 -9.54
C ASN A 534 -4.09 -6.14 -9.31
N ASN A 535 -4.94 -5.34 -8.65
CA ASN A 535 -4.67 -4.04 -8.01
C ASN A 535 -4.57 -2.81 -8.93
N MET A 536 -4.88 -2.89 -10.23
CA MET A 536 -4.99 -1.70 -11.08
C MET A 536 -6.35 -0.99 -10.94
N LEU A 537 -6.92 -1.02 -9.74
CA LEU A 537 -8.21 -0.45 -9.37
C LEU A 537 -8.09 0.35 -8.07
N SER A 538 -8.51 1.62 -8.15
CA SER A 538 -8.50 2.61 -7.06
C SER A 538 -9.92 2.99 -6.66
N LEU A 539 -10.10 3.47 -5.42
CA LEU A 539 -11.26 4.29 -5.08
C LEU A 539 -11.21 5.62 -5.86
N PHE A 540 -12.38 6.18 -6.19
CA PHE A 540 -12.54 7.49 -6.82
C PHE A 540 -13.57 8.32 -6.05
N GLN A 541 -13.27 9.55 -5.65
CA GLN A 541 -14.15 10.37 -4.82
C GLN A 541 -14.45 11.72 -5.46
N LEU A 542 -15.75 12.01 -5.62
CA LEU A 542 -16.22 13.37 -5.90
C LEU A 542 -16.25 14.18 -4.59
N THR A 543 -15.40 15.20 -4.48
CA THR A 543 -15.28 16.05 -3.27
C THR A 543 -16.12 17.32 -3.40
N ASP A 544 -16.68 17.82 -2.29
CA ASP A 544 -17.44 19.09 -2.27
C ASP A 544 -16.55 20.35 -2.43
N GLY A 545 -15.23 20.19 -2.44
CA GLY A 545 -14.26 21.25 -2.62
C GLY A 545 -12.88 20.70 -2.96
N ASP A 546 -11.97 21.61 -3.32
CA ASP A 546 -10.55 21.32 -3.54
C ASP A 546 -9.93 20.69 -2.29
N ASP A 547 -9.03 19.72 -2.46
CA ASP A 547 -8.18 19.24 -1.36
C ASP A 547 -7.04 20.25 -1.04
N ASP A 548 -6.38 20.10 0.13
CA ASP A 548 -5.33 21.04 0.57
C ASP A 548 -4.01 20.95 -0.24
N ALA A 549 -3.89 19.98 -1.14
CA ALA A 549 -2.68 19.72 -1.91
C ALA A 549 -2.54 20.63 -3.15
N PRO A 550 -1.30 20.91 -3.60
CA PRO A 550 -1.04 21.73 -4.78
C PRO A 550 -1.51 21.04 -6.08
N ASN A 551 -1.52 21.81 -7.17
CA ASN A 551 -1.66 21.26 -8.52
C ASN A 551 -0.40 20.45 -8.89
N ASP A 552 -0.57 19.24 -9.40
CA ASP A 552 0.51 18.37 -9.86
C ASP A 552 0.98 18.76 -11.28
N ASP A 553 1.18 20.07 -11.53
CA ASP A 553 1.45 20.64 -12.87
C ASP A 553 2.93 20.57 -13.31
N GLY A 554 3.76 19.85 -12.55
CA GLY A 554 5.20 19.77 -12.74
C GLY A 554 5.98 20.91 -12.09
N SER A 555 5.32 21.98 -11.63
CA SER A 555 5.94 22.97 -10.76
C SER A 555 5.92 22.49 -9.30
N THR A 556 6.85 21.59 -8.99
CA THR A 556 7.23 21.39 -7.58
C THR A 556 7.67 22.75 -7.03
N SER A 557 6.90 23.34 -6.11
CA SER A 557 7.39 24.46 -5.31
C SER A 557 8.64 23.98 -4.59
N ALA A 558 9.83 24.43 -5.03
CA ALA A 558 11.15 23.95 -4.58
C ALA A 558 11.49 24.31 -3.11
N THR A 559 10.45 24.60 -2.34
CA THR A 559 10.39 24.93 -0.94
C THR A 559 9.26 24.14 -0.34
N ASN A 560 9.59 23.09 0.43
CA ASN A 560 8.83 22.83 1.64
C ASN A 560 9.04 24.06 2.53
N GLU A 561 8.20 25.09 2.35
CA GLU A 561 8.11 26.15 3.34
C GLU A 561 7.67 25.46 4.63
N ILE A 562 8.57 25.46 5.62
CA ILE A 562 8.27 24.84 6.91
C ILE A 562 7.25 25.75 7.58
N THR A 563 5.97 25.46 7.35
CA THR A 563 4.89 26.31 7.85
C THR A 563 5.03 26.43 9.37
N THR A 564 4.64 27.58 9.91
CA THR A 564 4.68 27.83 11.36
C THR A 564 3.96 26.71 12.12
N THR A 565 2.91 26.13 11.54
CA THR A 565 2.19 24.95 12.03
C THR A 565 3.08 23.71 12.19
N VAL A 566 3.92 23.37 11.21
CA VAL A 566 4.85 22.22 11.30
C VAL A 566 5.90 22.46 12.38
N ILE A 567 6.51 23.65 12.42
CA ILE A 567 7.51 24.02 13.45
C ILE A 567 6.89 23.95 14.85
N VAL A 568 5.71 24.55 15.04
CA VAL A 568 5.00 24.55 16.33
C VAL A 568 4.57 23.14 16.74
N SER A 569 4.18 22.29 15.79
CA SER A 569 3.84 20.88 16.05
C SER A 569 5.07 20.07 16.49
N ALA A 570 6.20 20.20 15.78
CA ALA A 570 7.46 19.54 16.11
C ALA A 570 8.00 19.98 17.50
N MET A 571 7.88 21.26 17.82
CA MET A 571 8.17 21.79 19.16
C MET A 571 7.20 21.23 20.22
N GLY A 572 5.90 21.22 19.94
CA GLY A 572 4.86 20.72 20.84
C GLY A 572 5.05 19.25 21.18
N MET A 573 5.37 18.41 20.19
CA MET A 573 5.68 16.99 20.36
C MET A 573 6.92 16.79 21.25
N SER A 574 7.95 17.63 21.09
CA SER A 574 9.15 17.62 21.95
C SER A 574 8.85 18.07 23.40
N VAL A 575 7.85 18.94 23.60
CA VAL A 575 7.34 19.31 24.94
C VAL A 575 6.50 18.18 25.55
N LEU A 576 5.74 17.41 24.76
CA LEU A 576 5.01 16.23 25.25
C LEU A 576 5.98 15.14 25.73
N GLY A 577 7.11 14.95 25.05
CA GLY A 577 8.21 14.11 25.54
C GLY A 577 8.72 14.55 26.92
N ALA A 578 9.10 15.83 27.06
CA ALA A 578 9.56 16.39 28.35
C ALA A 578 8.52 16.21 29.49
N ILE A 579 7.23 16.32 29.16
CA ILE A 579 6.14 16.05 30.09
C ILE A 579 6.11 14.57 30.48
N ALA A 580 6.26 13.62 29.54
CA ALA A 580 6.33 12.19 29.85
C ALA A 580 7.48 11.85 30.82
N THR A 581 8.68 12.38 30.57
CA THR A 581 9.85 12.21 31.46
C THR A 581 9.57 12.78 32.86
N SER A 582 8.86 13.91 32.94
CA SER A 582 8.47 14.55 34.20
C SER A 582 7.38 13.77 34.96
N LEU A 583 6.38 13.24 34.25
CA LEU A 583 5.22 12.52 34.80
C LEU A 583 5.57 11.12 35.32
N SER A 584 6.72 10.56 34.97
CA SER A 584 7.29 9.33 35.56
C SER A 584 7.20 9.25 37.09
N VAL A 585 7.28 10.39 37.79
CA VAL A 585 7.15 10.48 39.26
C VAL A 585 5.77 10.01 39.76
N LEU A 586 4.74 10.00 38.90
CA LEU A 586 3.42 9.43 39.22
C LEU A 586 3.49 7.92 39.50
N VAL A 587 4.36 7.19 38.81
CA VAL A 587 4.60 5.74 39.00
C VAL A 587 5.07 5.45 40.43
N ILE A 588 5.85 6.36 41.02
CA ILE A 588 6.37 6.28 42.39
C ILE A 588 5.42 6.99 43.38
N SER A 589 4.48 7.77 42.87
CA SER A 589 3.49 8.48 43.70
C SER A 589 2.31 7.59 44.11
N VAL A 590 2.00 6.56 43.32
CA VAL A 590 0.90 5.62 43.51
C VAL A 590 1.43 4.27 44.02
N GLU A 591 1.00 3.82 45.20
CA GLU A 591 1.48 2.57 45.82
C GLU A 591 1.28 1.34 44.91
N LYS A 592 0.15 1.28 44.19
CA LYS A 592 -0.15 0.21 43.22
C LYS A 592 0.78 0.16 41.99
N LEU A 593 1.57 1.21 41.73
CA LEU A 593 2.51 1.28 40.61
C LEU A 593 3.98 1.12 41.05
N MET A 594 4.27 1.09 42.36
CA MET A 594 5.64 0.96 42.88
C MET A 594 6.34 -0.35 42.46
N PHE A 595 5.62 -1.38 42.00
CA PHE A 595 6.22 -2.60 41.44
C PHE A 595 7.06 -2.32 40.17
N LEU A 596 6.79 -1.23 39.44
CA LEU A 596 7.56 -0.81 38.28
C LEU A 596 8.95 -0.26 38.65
N GLY A 597 9.17 0.10 39.92
CA GLY A 597 10.49 0.42 40.48
C GLY A 597 11.33 -0.80 40.89
N ASN A 598 10.84 -2.03 40.64
CA ASN A 598 11.59 -3.27 40.88
C ASN A 598 12.75 -3.40 39.87
N PRO A 599 13.96 -3.82 40.28
CA PRO A 599 15.07 -4.13 39.36
C PRO A 599 14.68 -4.92 38.10
N ARG A 600 13.79 -5.92 38.20
CA ARG A 600 13.31 -6.68 37.02
C ARG A 600 12.57 -5.80 36.02
N SER A 601 11.72 -4.89 36.51
CA SER A 601 10.96 -3.96 35.67
C SER A 601 11.86 -2.89 35.06
N LEU A 602 12.84 -2.39 35.83
CA LEU A 602 13.85 -1.47 35.33
C LEU A 602 14.71 -2.12 34.22
N SER A 603 15.17 -3.36 34.41
CA SER A 603 15.94 -4.10 33.39
C SER A 603 15.17 -4.26 32.07
N VAL A 604 13.92 -4.72 32.15
CA VAL A 604 13.01 -4.85 30.99
C VAL A 604 12.81 -3.51 30.27
N ALA A 605 12.63 -2.44 31.03
CA ALA A 605 12.33 -1.13 30.46
C ALA A 605 13.56 -0.43 29.85
N PHE A 606 14.74 -0.57 30.46
CA PHE A 606 16.01 -0.14 29.86
C PHE A 606 16.34 -0.92 28.58
N ALA A 607 16.10 -2.24 28.56
CA ALA A 607 16.30 -3.08 27.38
C ALA A 607 15.34 -2.69 26.23
N LEU A 608 14.08 -2.38 26.56
CA LEU A 608 13.09 -1.89 25.59
C LEU A 608 13.49 -0.50 25.04
N SER A 609 13.88 0.44 25.92
CA SER A 609 14.34 1.78 25.54
C SER A 609 15.52 1.72 24.55
N ALA A 610 16.56 0.97 24.90
CA ALA A 610 17.74 0.77 24.04
C ALA A 610 17.36 0.21 22.65
N GLY A 611 16.45 -0.77 22.61
CA GLY A 611 15.99 -1.36 21.36
C GLY A 611 15.19 -0.39 20.47
N VAL A 612 14.34 0.45 21.08
CA VAL A 612 13.60 1.50 20.36
C VAL A 612 14.55 2.56 19.80
N MET A 613 15.54 3.03 20.57
CA MET A 613 16.52 4.01 20.10
C MET A 613 17.39 3.48 18.94
N VAL A 614 17.88 2.24 19.04
CA VAL A 614 18.65 1.59 17.96
C VAL A 614 17.78 1.35 16.72
N PHE A 615 16.51 1.02 16.89
CA PHE A 615 15.56 0.90 15.78
C PHE A 615 15.33 2.23 15.07
N ILE A 616 14.99 3.31 15.80
CA ILE A 616 14.81 4.66 15.22
C ILE A 616 16.06 5.11 14.47
N ALA A 617 17.24 4.91 15.06
CA ALA A 617 18.50 5.34 14.46
C ALA A 617 18.82 4.65 13.12
N PHE A 618 18.54 3.35 12.97
CA PHE A 618 18.88 2.59 11.76
C PHE A 618 17.72 2.36 10.78
N ALA A 619 16.47 2.37 11.24
CA ALA A 619 15.29 2.10 10.39
C ALA A 619 14.60 3.37 9.86
N ASP A 620 14.73 4.51 10.57
CA ASP A 620 14.36 5.83 10.04
C ASP A 620 15.63 6.63 9.69
N LEU A 621 16.33 7.12 10.71
CA LEU A 621 17.27 8.25 10.56
C LEU A 621 18.47 7.95 9.63
N TRP A 622 19.01 6.73 9.69
CA TRP A 622 20.11 6.30 8.81
C TRP A 622 19.67 6.24 7.34
N MET A 623 18.50 5.68 7.05
CA MET A 623 18.02 5.49 5.68
C MET A 623 17.76 6.84 5.02
N GLU A 624 17.06 7.72 5.74
CA GLU A 624 16.79 9.11 5.36
C GLU A 624 18.08 9.89 5.11
N ALA A 625 19.09 9.75 5.97
CA ALA A 625 20.40 10.36 5.76
C ALA A 625 21.06 9.89 4.45
N VAL A 626 21.01 8.58 4.13
CA VAL A 626 21.51 8.06 2.85
C VAL A 626 20.72 8.65 1.67
N THR A 627 19.39 8.73 1.76
CA THR A 627 18.54 9.29 0.70
C THR A 627 18.82 10.78 0.46
N PHE A 628 18.89 11.60 1.53
CA PHE A 628 19.26 13.02 1.39
C PHE A 628 20.72 13.21 0.93
N TYR A 629 21.66 12.34 1.31
CA TYR A 629 23.04 12.40 0.80
C TYR A 629 23.13 12.02 -0.68
N ARG A 630 22.33 11.07 -1.18
CA ARG A 630 22.22 10.77 -2.63
C ARG A 630 21.74 12.01 -3.39
N ALA A 631 20.64 12.62 -2.94
CA ALA A 631 20.13 13.87 -3.51
C ALA A 631 21.14 15.03 -3.46
N ALA A 632 21.97 15.12 -2.40
CA ALA A 632 23.02 16.13 -2.26
C ALA A 632 24.29 15.87 -3.09
N PHE A 633 24.59 14.62 -3.45
CA PHE A 633 25.75 14.23 -4.28
C PHE A 633 25.38 13.91 -5.74
N THR A 634 24.10 14.07 -6.10
CA THR A 634 23.63 13.95 -7.47
C THR A 634 24.37 14.94 -8.38
N THR A 635 24.79 14.49 -9.57
CA THR A 635 25.42 15.37 -10.58
C THR A 635 24.55 15.46 -11.82
N GLY A 636 24.59 16.62 -12.51
CA GLY A 636 23.80 16.89 -13.71
C GLY A 636 22.42 17.55 -13.46
N GLY A 637 21.95 17.62 -12.22
CA GLY A 637 20.70 18.31 -11.84
C GLY A 637 20.37 18.09 -10.37
N SER A 638 19.33 18.77 -9.86
CA SER A 638 18.76 18.47 -8.54
C SER A 638 17.77 17.31 -8.66
N ALA A 639 18.06 16.19 -8.01
CA ALA A 639 17.11 15.09 -7.87
C ALA A 639 16.33 15.21 -6.55
N ASP A 640 15.08 14.74 -6.57
CA ASP A 640 14.27 14.58 -5.38
C ASP A 640 14.76 13.38 -4.56
N PRO A 641 14.95 13.50 -3.24
CA PRO A 641 15.08 12.36 -2.32
C PRO A 641 14.07 11.23 -2.60
N GLU A 642 12.78 11.51 -2.80
CA GLU A 642 11.75 10.49 -3.01
C GLU A 642 11.93 9.74 -4.35
N ALA A 643 12.60 10.35 -5.34
CA ALA A 643 12.96 9.67 -6.58
C ALA A 643 13.93 8.49 -6.35
N TYR A 644 14.83 8.60 -5.37
CA TYR A 644 15.76 7.52 -4.99
C TYR A 644 15.13 6.39 -4.18
N GLU A 645 13.90 6.57 -3.69
CA GLU A 645 13.15 5.55 -2.95
C GLU A 645 12.06 4.90 -3.81
N THR A 646 11.53 5.64 -4.78
CA THR A 646 10.49 5.18 -5.73
C THR A 646 11.04 4.62 -7.04
N GLY A 647 12.32 4.88 -7.35
CA GLY A 647 12.98 4.45 -8.59
C GLY A 647 12.70 5.33 -9.82
N ALA A 648 12.01 6.46 -9.65
CA ALA A 648 11.70 7.37 -10.74
C ALA A 648 12.92 8.20 -11.17
N THR A 649 13.06 8.47 -12.47
CA THR A 649 14.07 9.40 -13.00
C THR A 649 13.46 10.27 -14.10
N SER A 650 13.34 11.57 -13.87
CA SER A 650 12.85 12.51 -14.90
C SER A 650 14.00 12.99 -15.78
N ALA A 651 13.66 13.49 -16.98
CA ALA A 651 14.63 13.89 -17.99
C ALA A 651 15.59 15.03 -17.57
N ASN A 652 15.29 15.78 -16.51
CA ASN A 652 16.11 16.87 -15.97
C ASN A 652 16.64 16.61 -14.54
N THR A 653 16.27 15.51 -13.88
CA THR A 653 16.89 15.11 -12.61
C THR A 653 18.22 14.43 -12.87
N GLY A 654 19.29 14.89 -12.20
CA GLY A 654 20.59 14.24 -12.31
C GLY A 654 20.57 12.80 -11.78
N THR A 655 21.49 11.95 -12.24
CA THR A 655 21.56 10.56 -11.83
C THR A 655 22.62 10.34 -10.75
N CYS A 656 22.27 9.58 -9.71
CA CYS A 656 23.22 9.12 -8.69
C CYS A 656 23.74 7.73 -9.08
N ASP A 657 24.95 7.69 -9.64
CA ASP A 657 25.63 6.45 -10.03
C ASP A 657 26.15 5.66 -8.80
N ASN A 658 26.83 4.53 -9.04
CA ASN A 658 27.47 3.76 -7.98
C ASN A 658 28.52 4.56 -7.18
N THR A 659 29.18 5.54 -7.80
CA THR A 659 30.13 6.45 -7.13
C THR A 659 29.40 7.40 -6.18
N CYS A 660 28.33 8.06 -6.64
CA CYS A 660 27.44 8.88 -5.83
C CYS A 660 26.81 8.07 -4.68
N GLY A 661 26.32 6.86 -4.95
CA GLY A 661 25.77 5.95 -3.94
C GLY A 661 26.80 5.54 -2.88
N GLY A 662 28.03 5.22 -3.28
CA GLY A 662 29.14 4.94 -2.37
C GLY A 662 29.53 6.15 -1.52
N ASN A 663 29.62 7.33 -2.13
CA ASN A 663 29.91 8.58 -1.43
C ASN A 663 28.81 8.93 -0.40
N ALA A 664 27.54 8.69 -0.73
CA ALA A 664 26.42 8.90 0.20
C ALA A 664 26.51 8.00 1.44
N TRP A 665 26.84 6.72 1.26
CA TRP A 665 27.07 5.79 2.37
C TRP A 665 28.30 6.18 3.22
N LEU A 666 29.40 6.60 2.58
CA LEU A 666 30.60 7.06 3.30
C LEU A 666 30.36 8.36 4.08
N ALA A 667 29.58 9.30 3.53
CA ALA A 667 29.23 10.53 4.22
C ALA A 667 28.26 10.28 5.39
N THR A 668 27.26 9.40 5.20
CA THR A 668 26.37 8.96 6.28
C THR A 668 27.17 8.33 7.43
N MET A 669 28.08 7.40 7.11
CA MET A 669 28.96 6.78 8.11
C MET A 669 29.87 7.81 8.80
N GLY A 670 30.45 8.76 8.06
CA GLY A 670 31.27 9.83 8.63
C GLY A 670 30.49 10.72 9.60
N ALA A 671 29.30 11.18 9.20
CA ALA A 671 28.43 12.01 10.03
C ALA A 671 27.87 11.24 11.25
N PHE A 672 27.56 9.96 11.11
CA PHE A 672 27.19 9.06 12.21
C PHE A 672 28.32 8.91 13.24
N LEU A 673 29.56 8.70 12.79
CA LEU A 673 30.72 8.63 13.68
C LEU A 673 31.01 9.98 14.36
N VAL A 674 30.75 11.11 13.69
CA VAL A 674 30.74 12.43 14.34
C VAL A 674 29.66 12.51 15.43
N GLY A 675 28.46 12.00 15.16
CA GLY A 675 27.38 11.87 16.15
C GLY A 675 27.78 11.11 17.42
N MET A 676 28.41 9.95 17.26
CA MET A 676 28.99 9.20 18.39
C MET A 676 30.07 10.02 19.11
N ALA A 677 30.97 10.66 18.36
CA ALA A 677 32.05 11.49 18.88
C ALA A 677 31.58 12.81 19.52
N CYS A 678 30.33 13.24 19.33
CA CYS A 678 29.72 14.34 20.08
C CYS A 678 29.30 13.94 21.50
N ILE A 679 28.97 12.66 21.74
CA ILE A 679 28.54 12.15 23.06
C ILE A 679 29.73 11.85 23.96
N LEU A 680 30.79 11.20 23.43
CA LEU A 680 31.96 10.76 24.21
C LEU A 680 32.65 11.88 25.05
N PRO A 681 32.82 13.13 24.57
CA PRO A 681 33.36 14.21 25.39
C PRO A 681 32.43 14.64 26.53
N VAL A 682 31.11 14.50 26.35
CA VAL A 682 30.11 14.88 27.35
C VAL A 682 30.06 13.81 28.45
N GLU A 683 30.07 12.52 28.09
CA GLU A 683 30.30 11.41 29.02
C GLU A 683 31.61 11.60 29.80
N TYR A 684 32.71 11.90 29.11
CA TYR A 684 34.02 12.12 29.74
C TYR A 684 33.99 13.31 30.72
N ILE A 685 33.29 14.40 30.39
CA ILE A 685 33.08 15.53 31.31
C ILE A 685 32.24 15.13 32.53
N VAL A 686 31.21 14.30 32.36
CA VAL A 686 30.44 13.72 33.48
C VAL A 686 31.38 12.89 34.37
N HIS A 687 32.07 11.88 33.82
CA HIS A 687 32.99 11.02 34.57
C HIS A 687 34.11 11.81 35.28
N MET A 688 34.76 12.77 34.62
CA MET A 688 35.75 13.64 35.25
C MET A 688 35.18 14.46 36.42
N THR A 689 33.93 14.93 36.30
CA THR A 689 33.26 15.74 37.34
C THR A 689 32.77 14.87 38.50
N VAL A 690 32.43 13.62 38.22
CA VAL A 690 32.08 12.56 39.18
C VAL A 690 33.29 12.21 40.04
N GLU A 691 34.42 11.81 39.44
CA GLU A 691 35.56 11.25 40.18
C GLU A 691 36.34 12.30 40.97
N LYS A 692 36.59 13.50 40.40
CA LYS A 692 37.27 14.59 41.13
C LYS A 692 36.51 15.12 42.36
N LYS A 693 35.24 14.73 42.53
CA LYS A 693 34.42 15.01 43.72
C LYS A 693 34.17 13.79 44.61
N GLY A 694 34.74 12.63 44.30
CA GLY A 694 34.94 11.54 45.26
C GLY A 694 36.17 11.84 46.13
N SER A 695 37.36 11.75 45.52
CA SER A 695 38.65 11.81 46.21
C SER A 695 38.86 13.05 47.10
N TYR A 696 38.46 14.23 46.64
CA TYR A 696 38.60 15.49 47.40
C TYR A 696 37.76 15.55 48.71
N TRP A 697 36.83 14.61 48.91
CA TRP A 697 35.99 14.53 50.11
C TRP A 697 36.28 13.31 50.97
N ASP A 698 36.75 12.19 50.40
CA ASP A 698 37.22 11.05 51.18
C ASP A 698 38.50 11.41 51.97
N GLU A 699 39.46 12.13 51.36
CA GLU A 699 40.64 12.69 52.05
C GLU A 699 40.32 13.63 53.23
N ARG A 700 39.07 14.10 53.33
CA ARG A 700 38.59 14.96 54.42
C ARG A 700 37.90 14.16 55.52
N ASN A 701 37.20 13.07 55.17
CA ASN A 701 36.58 12.18 56.16
C ASN A 701 37.63 11.37 56.93
N GLU A 702 38.72 10.92 56.28
CA GLU A 702 39.83 10.21 56.95
C GLU A 702 40.62 11.06 57.97
N LYS A 703 40.29 12.36 58.15
CA LYS A 703 41.04 13.29 59.02
C LYS A 703 40.28 13.80 60.25
N GLU A 704 39.05 13.34 60.51
CA GLU A 704 38.28 13.71 61.71
C GLU A 704 38.16 12.58 62.77
N ASP A 705 38.58 11.35 62.48
CA ASP A 705 38.45 10.19 63.40
C ASP A 705 39.62 10.03 64.42
N ASP A 706 40.66 10.87 64.35
CA ASP A 706 41.91 10.67 65.11
C ASP A 706 42.01 11.54 66.39
N ILE A 707 41.22 11.21 67.43
CA ILE A 707 41.36 11.76 68.79
C ILE A 707 41.42 10.62 69.84
N PRO A 708 42.54 10.44 70.56
CA PRO A 708 42.73 9.29 71.46
C PRO A 708 42.06 9.46 72.84
N VAL A 709 41.53 8.35 73.38
CA VAL A 709 40.93 8.28 74.73
C VAL A 709 42.01 8.10 75.79
N ALA A 710 42.05 8.99 76.79
CA ALA A 710 42.90 8.87 77.98
C ALA A 710 42.18 9.28 79.27
N SER A 711 42.59 8.67 80.39
CA SER A 711 41.90 8.68 81.69
C SER A 711 41.78 10.05 82.38
N ALA A 712 40.61 10.34 82.95
CA ALA A 712 40.42 11.40 83.95
C ALA A 712 40.57 10.85 85.38
N ASN A 713 41.15 11.65 86.29
CA ASN A 713 41.39 11.28 87.69
C ASN A 713 40.85 12.38 88.63
N THR A 714 40.04 11.98 89.63
CA THR A 714 39.69 12.72 90.88
C THR A 714 39.52 14.26 90.86
N SER A 715 38.25 14.71 90.80
CA SER A 715 37.47 15.46 91.84
C SER A 715 38.15 16.46 92.83
N PRO A 716 37.40 17.36 93.53
CA PRO A 716 35.98 17.78 93.41
C PRO A 716 35.71 19.32 93.48
N CYS A 717 34.46 19.77 93.25
CA CYS A 717 33.81 20.82 94.06
C CYS A 717 32.28 20.93 93.83
N VAL A 718 31.50 21.16 94.92
CA VAL A 718 30.10 21.69 95.01
C VAL A 718 29.04 21.09 94.05
N MET A 719 28.15 20.18 94.49
CA MET A 719 26.78 20.42 95.06
C MET A 719 25.84 21.23 94.13
N GLU A 720 24.54 20.92 93.98
CA GLU A 720 23.56 20.40 94.95
C GLU A 720 22.41 19.61 94.26
N SER A 721 21.85 18.60 94.95
CA SER A 721 20.51 17.97 94.80
C SER A 721 19.88 17.58 93.42
N ARG A 722 19.09 16.49 93.26
CA ARG A 722 18.99 15.11 93.83
C ARG A 722 17.80 14.40 93.15
N ARG A 723 18.03 13.25 92.49
CA ARG A 723 17.05 12.18 92.09
C ARG A 723 15.79 12.60 91.30
N GLU A 724 15.58 11.96 90.14
CA GLU A 724 14.59 10.86 90.10
C GLU A 724 14.89 9.82 88.99
N MET A 725 14.30 8.64 89.18
CA MET A 725 14.21 7.43 88.32
C MET A 725 15.23 7.17 87.18
N ASN A 726 16.01 6.09 87.36
CA ASN A 726 16.57 5.32 86.25
C ASN A 726 15.45 4.54 85.52
N LEU A 727 15.24 4.80 84.22
CA LEU A 727 14.79 3.79 83.27
C LEU A 727 15.20 4.20 81.84
N LEU A 728 15.53 3.22 80.98
CA LEU A 728 15.67 3.36 79.52
C LEU A 728 16.72 4.37 78.98
N VAL A 729 18.03 4.10 79.18
CA VAL A 729 19.05 4.47 78.18
C VAL A 729 20.11 3.36 78.05
N THR A 730 19.92 2.46 77.08
CA THR A 730 20.97 1.58 76.54
C THR A 730 20.87 1.45 75.01
N GLY A 731 20.29 2.46 74.34
CA GLY A 731 20.06 2.46 72.89
C GLY A 731 20.93 3.44 72.10
N SER A 732 21.49 4.47 72.74
CA SER A 732 22.08 5.66 72.08
C SER A 732 23.09 5.31 70.99
N ASP A 733 24.02 4.40 71.26
CA ASP A 733 25.22 4.23 70.44
C ASP A 733 24.98 3.29 69.26
N GLU A 734 24.10 2.30 69.42
CA GLU A 734 23.69 1.40 68.34
C GLU A 734 22.64 2.07 67.45
N GLU A 735 21.68 2.79 68.05
CA GLU A 735 20.71 3.61 67.31
C GLU A 735 21.40 4.76 66.56
N ALA A 736 22.42 5.40 67.15
CA ALA A 736 23.23 6.40 66.46
C ALA A 736 24.05 5.81 65.31
N LYS A 737 24.61 4.59 65.45
CA LYS A 737 25.31 3.89 64.35
C LYS A 737 24.35 3.49 63.23
N LEU A 738 23.16 2.99 63.55
CA LEU A 738 22.11 2.71 62.57
C LEU A 738 21.62 3.98 61.87
N LEU A 739 21.44 5.09 62.61
CA LEU A 739 21.11 6.39 62.03
C LEU A 739 22.24 6.97 61.17
N ALA A 740 23.50 6.77 61.55
CA ALA A 740 24.66 7.18 60.76
C ALA A 740 24.77 6.38 59.46
N ALA A 741 24.68 5.05 59.52
CA ALA A 741 24.66 4.18 58.34
C ALA A 741 23.46 4.49 57.43
N ALA A 742 22.27 4.69 57.98
CA ALA A 742 21.08 5.09 57.22
C ALA A 742 21.24 6.47 56.57
N ARG A 743 21.88 7.45 57.25
CA ARG A 743 22.21 8.76 56.66
C ARG A 743 23.24 8.62 55.54
N GLN A 744 24.28 7.80 55.71
CA GLN A 744 25.32 7.56 54.72
C GLN A 744 24.76 6.87 53.47
N GLN A 745 23.92 5.85 53.65
CA GLN A 745 23.19 5.18 52.56
C GLN A 745 22.20 6.13 51.86
N LYS A 746 21.48 6.95 52.62
CA LYS A 746 20.56 7.97 52.08
C LYS A 746 21.31 9.03 51.26
N GLU A 747 22.50 9.44 51.70
CA GLU A 747 23.40 10.35 50.97
C GLU A 747 24.00 9.69 49.71
N GLN A 748 24.35 8.41 49.76
CA GLN A 748 24.77 7.63 48.58
C GLN A 748 23.67 7.55 47.52
N TYR A 749 22.43 7.23 47.90
CA TYR A 749 21.30 7.26 46.96
C TYR A 749 21.01 8.68 46.44
N ARG A 750 21.23 9.72 47.27
CA ARG A 750 21.04 11.13 46.85
C ARG A 750 22.03 11.52 45.77
N ARG A 751 23.29 11.09 45.92
CA ARG A 751 24.33 11.26 44.91
C ARG A 751 23.99 10.44 43.66
N ALA A 752 23.70 9.14 43.80
CA ALA A 752 23.34 8.28 42.66
C ALA A 752 22.20 8.88 41.82
N GLY A 753 21.06 9.25 42.43
CA GLY A 753 19.92 9.84 41.71
C GLY A 753 20.22 11.19 41.05
N MET A 754 21.05 12.04 41.68
CA MET A 754 21.50 13.30 41.09
C MET A 754 22.43 13.08 39.88
N MET A 755 23.28 12.05 39.93
CA MET A 755 24.30 11.79 38.90
C MET A 755 23.65 11.10 37.70
N THR A 756 22.80 10.10 37.95
CA THR A 756 21.87 9.51 36.98
C THR A 756 21.00 10.62 36.36
N GLY A 757 20.44 11.54 37.14
CA GLY A 757 19.65 12.66 36.63
C GLY A 757 20.41 13.68 35.77
N ILE A 758 21.75 13.70 35.80
CA ILE A 758 22.59 14.56 34.93
C ILE A 758 22.95 13.83 33.63
N ALA A 759 23.36 12.56 33.69
CA ALA A 759 23.54 11.73 32.49
C ALA A 759 22.22 11.64 31.69
N ILE A 760 21.11 11.43 32.40
CA ILE A 760 19.75 11.38 31.83
C ILE A 760 19.23 12.80 31.46
N ALA A 761 19.88 13.90 31.88
CA ALA A 761 19.63 15.21 31.25
C ALA A 761 20.31 15.36 29.88
N ILE A 762 21.40 14.62 29.60
CA ILE A 762 22.17 14.74 28.36
C ILE A 762 21.53 13.93 27.22
N HIS A 763 21.07 12.71 27.47
CA HIS A 763 20.50 11.83 26.43
C HIS A 763 19.18 12.38 25.80
N ASN A 764 18.37 13.09 26.62
CA ASN A 764 17.16 13.79 26.20
C ASN A 764 17.43 14.82 25.08
N PHE A 765 18.64 15.37 24.97
CA PHE A 765 18.94 16.40 23.97
C PHE A 765 18.95 15.84 22.53
N PRO A 766 19.69 14.75 22.22
CA PRO A 766 19.54 14.03 20.94
C PRO A 766 18.12 13.59 20.58
N GLU A 767 17.29 13.15 21.53
CA GLU A 767 15.90 12.74 21.25
C GLU A 767 15.01 13.91 20.83
N GLY A 768 15.11 15.05 21.52
CA GLY A 768 14.37 16.25 21.14
C GLY A 768 14.78 16.78 19.76
N LEU A 769 16.07 16.65 19.44
CA LEU A 769 16.59 16.93 18.10
C LEU A 769 16.06 15.92 17.07
N ALA A 770 16.05 14.61 17.37
CA ALA A 770 15.51 13.56 16.51
C ALA A 770 14.02 13.76 16.21
N LEU A 771 13.23 14.08 17.24
CA LEU A 771 11.80 14.29 17.13
C LEU A 771 11.47 15.53 16.31
N PHE A 772 12.18 16.64 16.55
CA PHE A 772 12.04 17.82 15.72
C PHE A 772 12.37 17.53 14.25
N VAL A 773 13.52 16.91 14.00
CA VAL A 773 14.06 16.66 12.65
C VAL A 773 13.13 15.75 11.82
N SER A 774 12.66 14.64 12.40
CA SER A 774 11.78 13.69 11.70
C SER A 774 10.36 14.25 11.49
N SER A 775 9.90 15.14 12.38
CA SER A 775 8.62 15.84 12.22
C SER A 775 8.61 16.82 11.04
N LEU A 776 9.75 17.10 10.41
CA LEU A 776 9.85 17.89 9.17
C LEU A 776 9.52 17.08 7.90
N GLN A 777 9.43 15.75 8.00
CA GLN A 777 8.99 14.88 6.89
C GLN A 777 7.46 14.83 6.78
N GLY A 778 6.76 14.89 7.91
CA GLY A 778 5.32 14.84 7.97
C GLY A 778 4.78 14.80 9.39
N MET A 779 3.50 15.16 9.55
CA MET A 779 2.85 15.13 10.86
C MET A 779 2.59 13.69 11.34
N GLU A 780 2.28 12.76 10.43
CA GLU A 780 2.05 11.35 10.80
C GLU A 780 3.34 10.65 11.26
N THR A 781 4.47 10.85 10.57
CA THR A 781 5.77 10.31 11.02
C THR A 781 6.20 10.92 12.35
N GLY A 782 6.05 12.25 12.51
CA GLY A 782 6.29 12.95 13.78
C GLY A 782 5.44 12.42 14.94
N ILE A 783 4.15 12.13 14.72
CA ILE A 783 3.26 11.56 15.75
C ILE A 783 3.66 10.12 16.11
N ILE A 784 3.95 9.27 15.12
CA ILE A 784 4.36 7.88 15.35
C ILE A 784 5.67 7.84 16.15
N LEU A 785 6.65 8.67 15.78
CA LEU A 785 7.90 8.81 16.51
C LEU A 785 7.68 9.39 17.92
N SER A 786 6.80 10.38 18.08
CA SER A 786 6.43 10.94 19.39
C SER A 786 5.94 9.87 20.35
N ILE A 787 5.11 8.94 19.89
CA ILE A 787 4.57 7.85 20.72
C ILE A 787 5.70 6.91 21.15
N GLY A 788 6.62 6.55 20.24
CA GLY A 788 7.81 5.76 20.57
C GLY A 788 8.75 6.46 21.57
N ILE A 789 8.86 7.79 21.49
CA ILE A 789 9.67 8.60 22.42
C ILE A 789 8.99 8.68 23.80
N ILE A 790 7.73 9.08 23.86
CA ILE A 790 6.92 9.15 25.10
C ILE A 790 6.92 7.81 25.87
N LEU A 791 6.90 6.68 25.17
CA LEU A 791 6.89 5.34 25.79
C LEU A 791 8.22 4.94 26.44
N HIS A 792 9.38 5.47 26.02
CA HIS A 792 10.66 5.19 26.68
C HIS A 792 11.04 6.27 27.71
N ASN A 793 10.68 7.54 27.47
CA ASN A 793 10.77 8.64 28.44
C ASN A 793 10.16 8.31 29.82
N LEU A 794 9.10 7.51 29.85
CA LEU A 794 8.40 7.15 31.09
C LEU A 794 9.26 6.23 31.99
N PRO A 795 9.77 5.07 31.54
CA PRO A 795 10.86 4.33 32.20
C PRO A 795 12.06 5.19 32.62
N GLU A 796 12.53 6.02 31.71
CA GLU A 796 13.72 6.87 31.86
C GLU A 796 13.61 7.78 33.10
N GLY A 797 12.49 8.50 33.20
CA GLY A 797 12.20 9.33 34.36
C GLY A 797 12.02 8.55 35.66
N VAL A 798 11.54 7.29 35.62
CA VAL A 798 11.46 6.43 36.82
C VAL A 798 12.86 6.09 37.34
N ALA A 799 13.84 5.90 36.46
CA ALA A 799 15.23 5.63 36.86
C ALA A 799 15.90 6.82 37.56
N ILE A 800 15.55 8.07 37.21
CA ILE A 800 15.95 9.26 37.99
C ILE A 800 15.15 9.34 39.29
N ALA A 801 13.82 9.21 39.19
CA ALA A 801 12.89 9.51 40.27
C ALA A 801 13.02 8.54 41.45
N ALA A 802 13.29 7.25 41.21
CA ALA A 802 13.33 6.25 42.28
C ALA A 802 14.50 6.46 43.25
N PRO A 803 15.77 6.57 42.81
CA PRO A 803 16.88 6.86 43.72
C PRO A 803 16.70 8.21 44.43
N VAL A 804 16.26 9.27 43.73
CA VAL A 804 16.00 10.58 44.35
C VAL A 804 14.88 10.50 45.39
N TYR A 805 13.81 9.74 45.15
CA TYR A 805 12.73 9.57 46.11
C TYR A 805 13.19 8.78 47.35
N TYR A 806 13.82 7.62 47.19
CA TYR A 806 14.36 6.85 48.31
C TYR A 806 15.43 7.63 49.10
N ALA A 807 16.20 8.49 48.44
CA ALA A 807 17.21 9.36 49.05
C ALA A 807 16.66 10.59 49.78
N THR A 808 15.50 11.13 49.39
CA THR A 808 14.99 12.39 49.95
C THR A 808 13.73 12.20 50.80
N GLY A 809 12.93 11.18 50.51
CA GLY A 809 11.55 11.03 50.97
C GLY A 809 10.58 12.01 50.30
N SER A 810 11.03 12.83 49.35
CA SER A 810 10.26 13.95 48.80
C SER A 810 9.93 13.73 47.32
N LYS A 811 8.64 13.46 47.04
CA LYS A 811 8.11 13.36 45.67
C LYS A 811 8.35 14.65 44.86
N LEU A 812 8.35 15.82 45.53
CA LEU A 812 8.67 17.11 44.93
C LEU A 812 10.15 17.27 44.53
N GLN A 813 11.09 16.63 45.24
CA GLN A 813 12.49 16.61 44.82
C GLN A 813 12.70 15.68 43.62
N ALA A 814 12.07 14.50 43.61
CA ALA A 814 12.06 13.62 42.44
C ALA A 814 11.54 14.34 41.18
N PHE A 815 10.39 15.04 41.31
CA PHE A 815 9.82 15.84 40.22
C PHE A 815 10.72 16.98 39.73
N LYS A 816 11.46 17.64 40.62
CA LYS A 816 12.42 18.67 40.20
C LYS A 816 13.55 18.07 39.35
N TRP A 817 14.08 16.90 39.71
CA TRP A 817 15.15 16.27 38.94
C TRP A 817 14.66 15.69 37.61
N THR A 818 13.47 15.08 37.55
CA THR A 818 12.91 14.63 36.25
C THR A 818 12.52 15.79 35.34
N ALA A 819 11.99 16.89 35.88
CA ALA A 819 11.67 18.08 35.08
C ALA A 819 12.94 18.78 34.54
N ILE A 820 14.02 18.86 35.33
CA ILE A 820 15.31 19.39 34.85
C ILE A 820 15.88 18.53 33.71
N SER A 821 15.76 17.21 33.82
CA SER A 821 16.14 16.27 32.75
C SER A 821 15.26 16.45 31.49
N GLY A 822 13.93 16.52 31.64
CA GLY A 822 13.01 16.64 30.52
C GLY A 822 13.15 17.92 29.70
N ILE A 823 13.59 19.03 30.31
CA ILE A 823 13.83 20.32 29.62
C ILE A 823 14.85 20.19 28.47
N ALA A 824 15.73 19.18 28.49
CA ALA A 824 16.69 18.97 27.41
C ALA A 824 16.06 18.55 26.07
N GLN A 825 14.90 17.90 26.04
CA GLN A 825 14.21 17.56 24.77
C GLN A 825 13.76 18.84 24.02
N PRO A 826 13.02 19.79 24.62
CA PRO A 826 12.72 21.09 24.01
C PRO A 826 13.97 21.91 23.61
N LEU A 827 15.09 21.78 24.33
CA LEU A 827 16.35 22.43 23.95
C LEU A 827 16.98 21.78 22.72
N GLY A 828 16.93 20.45 22.59
CA GLY A 828 17.34 19.72 21.38
C GLY A 828 16.51 20.14 20.16
N ALA A 829 15.19 20.21 20.33
CA ALA A 829 14.28 20.69 19.29
C ALA A 829 14.56 22.14 18.89
N ALA A 830 14.79 23.04 19.86
CA ALA A 830 15.14 24.43 19.60
C ALA A 830 16.46 24.60 18.84
N VAL A 831 17.46 23.75 19.12
CA VAL A 831 18.72 23.70 18.35
C VAL A 831 18.50 23.16 16.94
N GLY A 832 17.66 22.13 16.77
CA GLY A 832 17.26 21.62 15.46
C GLY A 832 16.59 22.69 14.60
N TRP A 833 15.67 23.45 15.18
CA TRP A 833 15.02 24.58 14.52
C TRP A 833 16.01 25.71 14.19
N ALA A 834 16.87 26.10 15.11
CA ALA A 834 17.88 27.15 14.88
C ALA A 834 18.93 26.75 13.81
N ALA A 835 19.24 25.45 13.68
CA ALA A 835 20.07 24.94 12.58
C ALA A 835 19.36 25.00 11.22
N VAL A 836 18.02 24.94 11.22
CA VAL A 836 17.17 24.79 10.02
C VAL A 836 16.50 26.11 9.59
N SER A 837 16.40 27.11 10.46
CA SER A 837 15.66 28.37 10.24
C SER A 837 16.21 29.28 9.14
N GLY A 838 17.34 28.92 8.51
CA GLY A 838 17.89 29.58 7.33
C GLY A 838 17.47 28.96 5.98
N GLY A 839 16.72 27.84 5.99
CA GLY A 839 16.29 27.10 4.79
C GLY A 839 16.89 25.69 4.70
N MET A 840 16.13 24.73 4.14
CA MET A 840 16.44 23.29 4.18
C MET A 840 17.04 22.74 2.88
N SER A 841 18.33 22.96 2.64
CA SER A 841 19.06 22.20 1.61
C SER A 841 19.23 20.71 2.01
N TYR A 842 19.32 19.80 1.04
CA TYR A 842 19.57 18.38 1.33
C TYR A 842 20.94 18.15 1.99
N ALA A 843 21.93 18.97 1.63
CA ALA A 843 23.26 18.98 2.25
C ALA A 843 23.25 19.42 3.74
N LEU A 844 22.17 20.02 4.23
CA LEU A 844 21.97 20.34 5.65
C LEU A 844 21.13 19.26 6.36
N ARG A 845 20.13 18.66 5.69
CA ARG A 845 19.35 17.54 6.24
C ARG A 845 20.21 16.30 6.46
N ALA A 846 20.91 15.83 5.42
CA ALA A 846 21.63 14.56 5.44
C ALA A 846 22.63 14.39 6.62
N PRO A 847 23.52 15.36 6.93
CA PRO A 847 24.38 15.27 8.10
C PRO A 847 23.61 15.30 9.41
N LEU A 848 22.51 16.05 9.51
CA LEU A 848 21.73 16.22 10.74
C LEU A 848 21.06 14.90 11.15
N TYR A 849 20.42 14.21 10.21
CA TYR A 849 19.84 12.88 10.42
C TYR A 849 20.92 11.86 10.85
N ALA A 850 22.06 11.82 10.15
CA ALA A 850 23.16 10.89 10.45
C ALA A 850 23.81 11.14 11.82
N VAL A 851 24.09 12.41 12.16
CA VAL A 851 24.65 12.81 13.47
C VAL A 851 23.72 12.38 14.61
N VAL A 852 22.41 12.61 14.48
CA VAL A 852 21.44 12.20 15.49
C VAL A 852 21.37 10.67 15.63
N ALA A 853 21.35 9.92 14.51
CA ALA A 853 21.42 8.46 14.55
C ALA A 853 22.66 7.96 15.31
N GLY A 854 23.82 8.60 15.08
CA GLY A 854 25.07 8.29 15.79
C GLY A 854 25.00 8.57 17.30
N MET A 855 24.37 9.69 17.69
CA MET A 855 24.15 10.02 19.11
C MET A 855 23.27 8.96 19.80
N LEU A 856 22.12 8.62 19.22
CA LEU A 856 21.17 7.66 19.81
C LEU A 856 21.78 6.25 19.96
N VAL A 857 22.53 5.77 18.97
CA VAL A 857 23.21 4.46 19.05
C VAL A 857 24.33 4.46 20.09
N CYS A 858 25.08 5.56 20.23
CA CYS A 858 26.13 5.69 21.26
C CYS A 858 25.53 5.57 22.67
N ILE A 859 24.46 6.35 22.94
CA ILE A 859 23.70 6.34 24.20
C ILE A 859 23.14 4.94 24.52
N ALA A 860 22.47 4.32 23.56
CA ALA A 860 21.88 2.99 23.74
C ALA A 860 22.93 1.92 24.05
N ALA A 861 24.11 2.01 23.40
CA ALA A 861 25.22 1.08 23.60
C ALA A 861 25.96 1.27 24.93
N LYS A 862 26.15 2.51 25.39
CA LYS A 862 27.00 2.82 26.55
C LYS A 862 26.25 3.01 27.88
N GLU A 863 25.03 3.52 27.85
CA GLU A 863 24.23 3.76 29.06
C GLU A 863 23.12 2.73 29.23
N LEU A 864 22.22 2.60 28.24
CA LEU A 864 20.98 1.85 28.41
C LEU A 864 21.17 0.32 28.42
N LEU A 865 21.97 -0.24 27.51
CA LEU A 865 22.27 -1.68 27.51
C LEU A 865 23.05 -2.12 28.77
N PRO A 866 24.12 -1.42 29.21
CA PRO A 866 24.77 -1.71 30.50
C PRO A 866 23.85 -1.48 31.70
N GLY A 867 22.97 -0.48 31.66
CA GLY A 867 21.91 -0.26 32.65
C GLY A 867 20.97 -1.45 32.77
N ALA A 868 20.45 -1.95 31.64
CA ALA A 868 19.59 -3.13 31.61
C ALA A 868 20.29 -4.38 32.19
N TYR A 869 21.54 -4.62 31.80
CA TYR A 869 22.36 -5.73 32.29
C TYR A 869 22.69 -5.62 33.78
N ARG A 870 22.92 -4.41 34.31
CA ARG A 870 23.15 -4.16 35.74
C ARG A 870 21.96 -4.60 36.61
N PHE A 871 20.75 -4.57 36.06
CA PHE A 871 19.52 -5.00 36.76
C PHE A 871 19.08 -6.45 36.47
N ASP A 872 19.56 -7.08 35.38
CA ASP A 872 19.48 -8.54 35.16
C ASP A 872 20.83 -9.11 34.67
N PRO A 873 21.82 -9.33 35.57
CA PRO A 873 23.15 -9.85 35.20
C PRO A 873 23.15 -11.30 34.72
N LYS A 874 21.97 -11.94 34.60
CA LYS A 874 21.80 -13.29 34.05
C LYS A 874 21.16 -13.27 32.66
N GLY A 875 20.75 -12.12 32.15
CA GLY A 875 20.22 -11.94 30.80
C GLY A 875 18.92 -12.69 30.49
N ASN A 876 18.14 -13.08 31.51
CA ASN A 876 16.90 -13.84 31.34
C ASN A 876 15.81 -13.04 30.62
N PHE A 877 15.78 -11.73 30.82
CA PHE A 877 14.78 -10.82 30.25
C PHE A 877 15.37 -9.89 29.20
N LEU A 878 16.65 -9.52 29.34
CA LEU A 878 17.40 -8.61 28.45
C LEU A 878 17.20 -8.93 26.96
N SER A 879 17.43 -10.19 26.56
CA SER A 879 17.32 -10.61 25.16
C SER A 879 15.88 -10.58 24.65
N SER A 880 14.91 -11.03 25.45
CA SER A 880 13.50 -11.01 25.07
C SER A 880 12.93 -9.59 24.94
N SER A 881 13.34 -8.67 25.81
CA SER A 881 12.86 -7.28 25.79
C SER A 881 13.46 -6.48 24.63
N LEU A 882 14.74 -6.70 24.30
CA LEU A 882 15.42 -6.09 23.15
C LEU A 882 14.90 -6.62 21.79
N LEU A 883 14.29 -7.80 21.77
CA LEU A 883 13.53 -8.34 20.63
C LEU A 883 12.10 -7.79 20.62
N ALA A 884 11.43 -7.69 21.77
CA ALA A 884 10.05 -7.17 21.88
C ALA A 884 9.94 -5.70 21.43
N SER A 885 10.95 -4.87 21.68
CA SER A 885 11.04 -3.49 21.18
C SER A 885 11.05 -3.36 19.65
N GLN A 886 11.26 -4.46 18.91
CA GLN A 886 11.24 -4.48 17.44
C GLN A 886 9.80 -4.68 16.90
N PHE A 887 8.81 -4.89 17.77
CA PHE A 887 7.39 -5.05 17.44
C PHE A 887 6.55 -3.81 17.80
N THR A 888 7.16 -2.62 17.89
CA THR A 888 6.40 -1.36 17.90
C THR A 888 5.58 -1.23 16.61
N PRO A 889 4.32 -0.76 16.67
CA PRO A 889 3.39 -0.84 15.53
C PRO A 889 3.75 0.15 14.41
N LYS A 890 4.57 -0.27 13.44
CA LYS A 890 4.62 0.35 12.10
C LYS A 890 3.58 -0.31 11.18
N THR A 891 2.50 0.39 10.88
CA THR A 891 1.55 0.06 9.80
C THR A 891 2.09 0.50 8.42
N GLN A 892 3.40 0.31 8.17
CA GLN A 892 4.10 0.83 7.00
C GLN A 892 5.08 -0.19 6.41
N THR A 893 4.65 -1.44 6.25
CA THR A 893 5.40 -2.49 5.56
C THR A 893 4.78 -2.85 4.20
N SER A 894 4.58 -1.83 3.36
CA SER A 894 4.32 -1.96 1.92
C SER A 894 5.52 -1.49 1.07
N LYS A 895 6.35 -0.57 1.58
CA LYS A 895 7.56 -0.05 0.91
C LYS A 895 8.83 -0.84 1.30
N LEU A 896 9.06 -2.05 0.73
CA LEU A 896 10.37 -2.73 0.46
C LEU A 896 10.29 -4.29 0.56
N PRO A 897 10.48 -5.04 -0.54
CA PRO A 897 10.62 -6.51 -0.49
C PRO A 897 12.02 -7.01 -0.08
N ASN A 898 13.09 -6.39 -0.61
CA ASN A 898 14.45 -6.92 -0.50
C ASN A 898 15.24 -6.47 0.75
N SER A 899 14.67 -5.60 1.58
CA SER A 899 15.39 -5.02 2.73
C SER A 899 15.59 -6.01 3.89
N PHE A 900 14.81 -7.08 4.02
CA PHE A 900 14.92 -7.99 5.18
C PHE A 900 16.29 -8.70 5.30
N GLN A 901 17.03 -8.91 4.20
CA GLN A 901 18.40 -9.41 4.26
C GLN A 901 19.41 -8.28 4.54
N LEU A 902 19.25 -7.10 3.93
CA LEU A 902 20.07 -5.91 4.18
C LEU A 902 19.94 -5.40 5.62
N MET A 903 18.74 -5.45 6.19
CA MET A 903 18.44 -5.12 7.58
C MET A 903 19.12 -6.11 8.52
N ARG A 904 19.12 -7.42 8.21
CA ARG A 904 19.92 -8.42 8.94
C ARG A 904 21.42 -8.18 8.81
N LEU A 905 21.91 -7.80 7.63
CA LEU A 905 23.34 -7.50 7.40
C LEU A 905 23.78 -6.25 8.17
N ASN A 906 22.95 -5.20 8.16
CA ASN A 906 23.13 -4.00 8.96
C ASN A 906 22.96 -4.28 10.46
N PHE A 907 22.13 -5.25 10.87
CA PHE A 907 22.06 -5.71 12.27
C PHE A 907 23.33 -6.47 12.68
N VAL A 908 23.91 -7.29 11.80
CA VAL A 908 25.22 -7.92 12.03
C VAL A 908 26.30 -6.85 12.11
N LEU A 909 26.27 -5.83 11.25
CA LEU A 909 27.20 -4.70 11.30
C LEU A 909 27.05 -3.88 12.59
N ALA A 910 25.82 -3.52 12.97
CA ALA A 910 25.51 -2.80 14.20
C ALA A 910 25.88 -3.60 15.45
N ALA A 911 25.56 -4.90 15.50
CA ALA A 911 25.97 -5.78 16.58
C ALA A 911 27.50 -5.95 16.63
N THR A 912 28.18 -5.95 15.48
CA THR A 912 29.65 -5.96 15.42
C THR A 912 30.25 -4.63 15.89
N ILE A 913 29.65 -3.49 15.54
CA ILE A 913 30.07 -2.15 16.00
C ILE A 913 29.85 -2.00 17.51
N VAL A 914 28.67 -2.39 18.02
CA VAL A 914 28.36 -2.38 19.46
C VAL A 914 29.27 -3.34 20.22
N ALA A 915 29.55 -4.54 19.69
CA ALA A 915 30.52 -5.45 20.27
C ALA A 915 31.96 -4.91 20.21
N PHE A 916 32.33 -4.17 19.14
CA PHE A 916 33.65 -3.57 19.00
C PHE A 916 33.84 -2.42 20.00
N VAL A 917 32.86 -1.53 20.14
CA VAL A 917 32.86 -0.46 21.16
C VAL A 917 32.87 -1.03 22.57
N ALA A 918 32.05 -2.04 22.87
CA ALA A 918 32.09 -2.75 24.16
C ALA A 918 33.44 -3.46 24.40
N SER A 919 34.08 -3.98 23.33
CA SER A 919 35.41 -4.60 23.45
C SER A 919 36.52 -3.57 23.71
N TRP A 920 36.37 -2.32 23.23
CA TRP A 920 37.33 -1.24 23.45
C TRP A 920 37.46 -0.91 24.95
N ASP A 921 36.35 -0.82 25.67
CA ASP A 921 36.38 -0.61 27.13
C ASP A 921 36.85 -1.87 27.90
N SER A 922 36.65 -3.07 27.36
CA SER A 922 37.29 -4.27 27.93
C SER A 922 38.81 -4.30 27.74
N ALA A 923 39.35 -3.58 26.75
CA ALA A 923 40.78 -3.41 26.54
C ALA A 923 41.37 -2.30 27.41
N SER A 924 40.66 -1.18 27.63
CA SER A 924 41.10 -0.12 28.56
C SER A 924 41.15 -0.63 30.01
N ALA A 925 40.11 -1.35 30.44
CA ALA A 925 40.05 -1.99 31.77
C ALA A 925 41.14 -3.08 31.96
N ALA A 926 41.67 -3.66 30.88
CA ALA A 926 42.78 -4.61 30.96
C ALA A 926 44.15 -3.94 31.17
N SER A 927 44.35 -2.70 30.70
CA SER A 927 45.60 -1.95 30.92
C SER A 927 45.84 -1.59 32.39
N ASP A 928 44.81 -1.10 33.09
CA ASP A 928 44.96 -0.65 34.48
C ASP A 928 45.11 -1.79 35.49
N ALA A 929 44.80 -3.03 35.09
CA ALA A 929 44.91 -4.23 35.92
C ALA A 929 46.35 -4.79 36.05
N ILE A 930 47.35 -4.27 35.29
CA ILE A 930 48.68 -4.87 35.17
C ILE A 930 49.82 -3.88 35.51
N VAL A 931 49.66 -3.10 36.59
CA VAL A 931 50.71 -2.17 37.08
C VAL A 931 51.04 -2.33 38.58
N VAL A 932 51.05 -3.57 39.10
CA VAL A 932 51.58 -3.88 40.44
C VAL A 932 52.42 -5.17 40.44
N LYS A 933 53.71 -5.03 40.83
CA LYS A 933 54.74 -6.09 41.06
C LYS A 933 55.28 -6.84 39.83
N LEU A 934 56.46 -6.42 39.36
CA LEU A 934 57.76 -7.10 39.56
C LEU A 934 58.92 -6.12 39.19
N PRO A 935 60.19 -6.33 39.64
CA PRO A 935 61.22 -5.28 39.62
C PRO A 935 62.29 -5.36 38.50
N ASN A 936 62.87 -4.20 38.20
CA ASN A 936 64.18 -3.91 37.57
C ASN A 936 65.02 -5.04 36.94
N VAL A 937 65.13 -5.04 35.60
CA VAL A 937 66.40 -5.24 34.85
C VAL A 937 66.41 -4.27 33.63
N MET A 938 67.58 -3.88 33.13
CA MET A 938 67.80 -2.89 32.06
C MET A 938 67.88 -3.47 30.63
N ASN A 939 67.73 -2.56 29.66
CA ASN A 939 68.34 -2.55 28.30
C ASN A 939 67.86 -3.50 27.18
N SER A 940 67.07 -2.91 26.26
CA SER A 940 67.39 -2.66 24.83
C SER A 940 67.68 -3.79 23.81
N THR A 941 67.64 -3.37 22.54
CA THR A 941 68.08 -4.00 21.28
C THR A 941 67.15 -5.05 20.62
N ASP A 942 67.16 -4.99 19.28
CA ASP A 942 66.64 -5.89 18.25
C ASP A 942 65.12 -6.22 18.29
N ALA A 943 64.24 -5.81 17.35
CA ALA A 943 64.31 -5.53 15.90
C ALA A 943 64.26 -6.75 14.97
N TYR A 944 63.40 -6.62 13.95
CA TYR A 944 63.12 -7.50 12.79
C TYR A 944 64.15 -8.60 12.42
N GLU A 945 63.72 -9.87 12.51
CA GLU A 945 63.86 -10.88 11.42
C GLU A 945 62.64 -11.84 11.51
N ILE A 946 61.70 -11.83 10.56
CA ILE A 946 61.69 -12.48 9.23
C ILE A 946 61.16 -13.93 9.25
N MET A 947 60.47 -14.31 8.17
CA MET A 947 59.68 -15.53 8.04
C MET A 947 60.51 -16.82 8.09
N GLY A 948 60.07 -17.76 8.94
CA GLY A 948 59.90 -19.16 8.54
C GLY A 948 60.87 -20.20 9.08
N ASN A 949 60.31 -21.21 9.77
CA ASN A 949 60.44 -22.57 9.24
C ASN A 949 59.29 -23.52 9.64
N ASN A 950 59.30 -24.72 9.07
CA ASN A 950 58.22 -25.70 9.03
C ASN A 950 58.25 -26.77 10.16
N ARG A 951 57.06 -27.30 10.48
CA ARG A 951 56.76 -28.70 10.89
C ARG A 951 57.41 -29.32 12.15
N ARG A 952 56.57 -29.49 13.18
CA ARG A 952 56.27 -30.79 13.86
C ARG A 952 54.77 -30.74 14.26
N LEU A 953 53.97 -31.81 14.24
CA LEU A 953 54.15 -33.23 13.90
C LEU A 953 52.87 -33.78 13.20
N LEU A 954 52.90 -35.00 12.66
CA LEU A 954 51.83 -35.60 11.84
C LEU A 954 51.12 -36.77 12.54
N ARG A 955 49.78 -36.88 12.35
CA ARG A 955 48.95 -38.12 12.41
C ARG A 955 48.87 -38.81 13.80
N THR A 956 47.93 -39.71 14.13
CA THR A 956 46.72 -40.31 13.48
C THR A 956 45.72 -40.69 14.60
N HIS A 957 44.42 -40.92 14.40
CA HIS A 957 43.86 -42.17 13.82
C HIS A 957 42.35 -42.07 13.45
N LYS A 958 41.89 -42.99 12.60
CA LYS A 958 40.47 -43.33 12.35
C LYS A 958 40.14 -44.73 12.90
N ASN A 959 38.87 -44.95 13.28
CA ASN A 959 37.97 -46.12 13.08
C ASN A 959 36.85 -46.08 14.14
N THR A 960 35.53 -46.11 13.88
CA THR A 960 34.60 -47.01 13.12
C THR A 960 34.07 -48.22 13.92
N ASN A 961 32.78 -48.53 13.69
CA ASN A 961 31.99 -49.71 14.14
C ASN A 961 31.66 -49.85 15.65
N THR A 962 30.62 -50.57 16.11
CA THR A 962 29.22 -50.81 15.63
C THR A 962 28.42 -51.60 16.71
N GLY A 963 27.16 -51.22 16.98
CA GLY A 963 26.05 -52.18 17.20
C GLY A 963 25.63 -52.62 18.62
N LYS A 964 24.32 -52.96 18.73
CA LYS A 964 23.56 -53.65 19.81
C LYS A 964 23.32 -52.86 21.12
N GLU A 965 22.11 -52.80 21.69
CA GLU A 965 21.08 -53.82 22.05
C GLU A 965 21.51 -54.70 23.26
N GLU A 966 20.62 -55.11 24.19
CA GLU A 966 19.19 -54.79 24.41
C GLU A 966 19.02 -53.66 25.50
N ASP A 967 18.25 -53.58 26.62
CA ASP A 967 17.10 -54.23 27.32
C ASP A 967 16.71 -53.29 28.55
N ILE A 968 15.58 -53.22 29.30
CA ILE A 968 14.14 -53.56 29.20
C ILE A 968 13.32 -52.97 30.42
N PHE A 969 12.01 -52.68 30.24
CA PHE A 969 10.86 -52.62 31.21
C PHE A 969 10.54 -51.50 32.26
N GLN A 970 9.38 -50.85 32.00
CA GLN A 970 8.14 -50.71 32.85
C GLN A 970 7.78 -49.51 33.79
N HIS A 971 6.62 -48.90 33.44
CA HIS A 971 5.44 -48.53 34.27
C HIS A 971 5.46 -47.40 35.34
N ARG A 972 4.88 -46.23 34.99
CA ARG A 972 3.53 -45.68 35.38
C ARG A 972 3.44 -44.20 34.91
N ALA A 973 2.36 -43.57 34.43
CA ALA A 973 0.89 -43.74 34.35
C ALA A 973 0.14 -42.62 35.13
N GLY A 974 -0.64 -41.79 34.41
CA GLY A 974 -1.31 -40.56 34.90
C GLY A 974 -1.07 -39.38 33.93
N VAL A 975 -2.00 -38.79 33.14
CA VAL A 975 -3.49 -38.78 33.12
C VAL A 975 -4.06 -38.02 34.33
N ARG A 976 -4.77 -36.86 34.23
CA ARG A 976 -5.61 -36.23 33.17
C ARG A 976 -5.45 -34.68 33.14
N PRO A 977 -5.92 -33.97 32.08
CA PRO A 977 -6.07 -32.50 32.05
C PRO A 977 -7.44 -32.04 32.60
N TYR A 978 -7.68 -30.72 32.70
CA TYR A 978 -9.04 -30.15 32.83
C TYR A 978 -9.22 -28.82 32.08
N THR A 979 -10.49 -28.54 31.75
CA THR A 979 -10.94 -27.54 30.77
C THR A 979 -11.47 -26.25 31.42
N SER A 980 -11.61 -25.18 30.62
CA SER A 980 -12.39 -23.99 30.98
C SER A 980 -13.87 -24.30 31.23
N CYS A 981 -14.50 -23.60 32.18
CA CYS A 981 -15.94 -23.31 32.18
C CYS A 981 -16.24 -22.12 33.09
N TYR A 982 -16.79 -21.04 32.54
CA TYR A 982 -17.49 -20.01 33.33
C TYR A 982 -18.95 -20.44 33.55
N HIS A 983 -19.55 -20.05 34.67
CA HIS A 983 -21.00 -20.07 34.85
C HIS A 983 -21.48 -18.89 35.71
N LEU A 984 -22.73 -18.49 35.50
CA LEU A 984 -23.38 -17.31 36.07
C LEU A 984 -24.17 -17.61 37.36
N ALA A 985 -24.63 -16.50 38.00
CA ALA A 985 -25.62 -16.40 39.08
C ALA A 985 -25.10 -16.71 40.51
N GLU A 986 -25.63 -16.13 41.60
CA GLU A 986 -26.79 -15.23 41.80
C GLU A 986 -26.47 -14.08 42.79
N SER A 987 -26.95 -12.86 42.53
CA SER A 987 -27.52 -11.90 43.52
C SER A 987 -28.00 -10.61 42.85
#